data_AF-A0A9D4W3Y4-F1
#
_entry.id   AF-A0A9D4W3Y4-F1
#
_cell.length_a   1.000
_cell.length_b   1.000
_cell.length_c   1.000
_cell.angle_alpha   90.00
_cell.angle_beta   90.00
_cell.angle_gamma   90.00
#
_symmetry.space_group_name_H-M   'P 1'
#
loop_
_entity.id
_entity.type
_entity.pdbx_description
1 polymer ?
#
loop_
_entity_poly.entity_id
_entity_poly.type
_entity_poly.pdbx_seq_one_letter_code
_entity_poly.pdbx_strand_id
1 'polypeptide(L)'
;MGSTHQNPCSRFSQCNPNTTNQNMHAYGALLIVALSTVLIFIYNCSDQVLATRERRKAKSREAAAKQVRETVQARERWKIAKDAAKMNKPGLQDQLVRTFSRRKSAKHGEQANPATGNSVLPPMPPEQPSPATKDQSKEPSNLTKMLNSLENDPNSNEGFNLKIGDKNIKKQLPKGKNLHTQSQILRYAYGQIEKEKAQQDKNNLTFSGVISMAADGEEVRSRPAIEVAFKDLTLTLKGKRKHVMRCVTGKIMPGRVSAVMGPSGAGKTTFLSALAGKIRGCTMTGSILINGRAESIHCYQKIIGYVPQDDIVHGNLTVEENLRFSARCRLSDDLPKPDKVLIVERVIETLGLQGIRDSVVGTVERRGISGGQRKRVNVGLEMVMEPSLLILDEPTTGLDSASSTLLLKALRREAAEGVNVCMVLHQPSYTLFRTFDDIIFLAKGGLTAYHGPVKKVEEYFAGIGIVVPDRVNPPDHYIDILEGLVKPNEGVTYQQLPVRWMLHNGYPVPPDMLHFADEISASSSSTNTNHVTKGTEEATDQSFAGEFWEEMKSNVQLQKDHIEATFLSIKDLSNRRTPGISRQYRYYLGRVGKQQLREAKSQAVDYLLLLVAGAILGTLTKVNDETFGSLGYTYTVIAVSLLCKIAALRSFSLDKLQYWRESASGISSLAHFLSKDTIDLFSTLVKPLIYLSMFYFFSNPRSTFGSNYAVLVCLVYCVTGMAYALAIYFEPAPAQLWSVLLPVVMTLIANQTRDTLFMKILIKMCYPNWALEAFIIANAERYTGVWLITRCSSLMNSSYNVSDWPICLVVLIAYGIVARIVAFICLIITQKK
;
A
#
# COMPACT_ATOMS: atom_id res chain seq x y z
N MET A 1 6.08 57.64 -27.79
CA MET A 1 7.11 58.09 -26.82
C MET A 1 7.77 56.85 -26.21
N GLY A 2 9.06 56.90 -25.87
CA GLY A 2 9.76 55.79 -25.20
C GLY A 2 9.60 55.85 -23.68
N SER A 3 9.61 54.69 -23.01
CA SER A 3 9.65 54.64 -21.54
C SER A 3 11.02 55.06 -21.03
N THR A 4 11.06 56.01 -20.10
CA THR A 4 12.27 56.52 -19.45
C THR A 4 12.61 55.82 -18.14
N HIS A 5 11.91 54.74 -17.77
CA HIS A 5 12.17 53.99 -16.54
C HIS A 5 13.52 53.27 -16.57
N GLN A 6 14.50 53.83 -15.88
CA GLN A 6 15.69 53.09 -15.47
C GLN A 6 15.32 52.08 -14.38
N ASN A 7 15.62 50.81 -14.60
CA ASN A 7 15.55 49.78 -13.56
C ASN A 7 16.86 49.79 -12.77
N PRO A 8 16.85 49.80 -11.42
CA PRO A 8 18.06 49.79 -10.62
C PRO A 8 18.82 48.47 -10.79
N CYS A 9 20.11 48.55 -11.14
CA CYS A 9 20.98 47.38 -11.18
C CYS A 9 21.14 46.77 -9.78
N SER A 10 20.94 45.46 -9.67
CA SER A 10 21.23 44.71 -8.44
C SER A 10 22.73 44.70 -8.13
N ARG A 11 23.09 44.46 -6.86
CA ARG A 11 24.47 44.53 -6.35
C ARG A 11 25.46 43.54 -7.01
N PHE A 12 24.98 42.59 -7.81
CA PHE A 12 25.78 41.61 -8.55
C PHE A 12 25.58 41.69 -10.09
N SER A 13 24.87 42.70 -10.59
CA SER A 13 24.73 42.98 -12.03
C SER A 13 25.44 44.29 -12.38
N GLN A 14 26.77 44.28 -12.35
CA GLN A 14 27.58 45.37 -12.90
C GLN A 14 27.49 45.33 -14.43
N CYS A 15 26.83 46.34 -15.02
CA CYS A 15 27.00 46.65 -16.43
C CYS A 15 28.24 47.53 -16.56
N ASN A 16 29.26 47.06 -17.29
CA ASN A 16 30.34 47.95 -17.71
C ASN A 16 29.78 48.93 -18.76
N PRO A 17 30.25 50.20 -18.78
CA PRO A 17 29.99 51.07 -19.90
C PRO A 17 30.54 50.42 -21.19
N ASN A 18 29.84 50.64 -22.31
CA ASN A 18 30.14 50.12 -23.65
C ASN A 18 29.91 48.61 -23.90
N THR A 19 29.35 47.83 -22.96
CA THR A 19 28.91 46.44 -23.24
C THR A 19 27.40 46.33 -23.46
N THR A 20 26.95 45.94 -24.66
CA THR A 20 25.53 45.75 -25.00
C THR A 20 24.93 44.46 -24.44
N ASN A 21 25.75 43.44 -24.19
CA ASN A 21 25.34 42.18 -23.60
C ASN A 21 25.76 42.11 -22.12
N GLN A 22 24.89 41.61 -21.26
CA GLN A 22 25.27 41.17 -19.91
C GLN A 22 26.17 39.92 -20.00
N ASN A 23 26.93 39.62 -18.93
CA ASN A 23 27.77 38.41 -18.83
C ASN A 23 26.94 37.11 -18.63
N MET A 24 26.00 36.87 -19.55
CA MET A 24 25.04 35.76 -19.50
C MET A 24 25.72 34.39 -19.61
N HIS A 25 26.86 34.28 -20.32
CA HIS A 25 27.64 33.04 -20.34
C HIS A 25 28.23 32.68 -18.97
N ALA A 26 28.68 33.66 -18.17
CA ALA A 26 29.18 33.40 -16.83
C ALA A 26 28.05 32.97 -15.86
N TYR A 27 26.91 33.66 -15.90
CA TYR A 27 25.72 33.28 -15.15
C TYR A 27 25.19 31.89 -15.56
N GLY A 28 25.14 31.61 -16.87
CA GLY A 28 24.72 30.32 -17.41
C GLY A 28 25.66 29.18 -17.00
N ALA A 29 26.98 29.37 -17.13
CA ALA A 29 27.98 28.39 -16.69
C ALA A 29 27.88 28.10 -15.18
N LEU A 30 27.75 29.14 -14.34
CA LEU A 30 27.57 28.97 -12.89
C LEU A 30 26.28 28.20 -12.57
N LEU A 31 25.18 28.52 -13.25
CA LEU A 31 23.88 27.85 -13.07
C LEU A 31 23.90 26.40 -13.59
N ILE A 32 24.65 26.10 -14.67
CA ILE A 32 24.91 24.74 -15.15
C ILE A 32 25.73 23.93 -14.14
N VAL A 33 26.79 24.52 -13.55
CA VAL A 33 27.58 23.87 -12.49
C VAL A 33 26.72 23.63 -11.24
N ALA A 34 25.87 24.59 -10.87
CA ALA A 34 24.93 24.42 -9.75
C ALA A 34 23.90 23.31 -10.01
N LEU A 35 23.27 23.28 -11.19
CA LEU A 35 22.29 22.24 -11.52
C LEU A 35 22.92 20.85 -11.65
N SER A 36 24.10 20.73 -12.26
CA SER A 36 24.81 19.44 -12.41
C SER A 36 25.33 18.90 -11.07
N THR A 37 25.88 19.74 -10.20
CA THR A 37 26.28 19.33 -8.83
C THR A 37 25.07 18.94 -7.98
N VAL A 38 23.94 19.65 -8.08
CA VAL A 38 22.66 19.25 -7.44
C VAL A 38 22.16 17.91 -7.99
N LEU A 39 22.23 17.66 -9.30
CA LEU A 39 21.86 16.39 -9.93
C LEU A 39 22.72 15.22 -9.41
N ILE A 40 24.04 15.41 -9.35
CA ILE A 40 25.00 14.42 -8.84
C ILE A 40 24.76 14.16 -7.34
N PHE A 41 24.44 15.20 -6.55
CA PHE A 41 24.10 15.07 -5.14
C PHE A 41 22.77 14.30 -4.94
N ILE A 42 21.73 14.61 -5.72
CA ILE A 42 20.46 13.87 -5.68
C ILE A 42 20.67 12.40 -6.07
N TYR A 43 21.48 12.13 -7.10
CA TYR A 43 21.79 10.77 -7.55
C TYR A 43 22.56 9.96 -6.50
N ASN A 44 23.61 10.52 -5.90
CA ASN A 44 24.48 9.79 -4.96
C ASN A 44 23.92 9.74 -3.52
N CYS A 45 23.25 10.78 -3.05
CA CYS A 45 22.89 10.90 -1.63
C CYS A 45 21.45 10.50 -1.30
N SER A 46 20.54 10.37 -2.26
CA SER A 46 19.12 10.00 -2.01
C SER A 46 18.99 8.66 -1.28
N ASP A 47 19.50 7.57 -1.88
CA ASP A 47 19.49 6.23 -1.28
C ASP A 47 20.32 6.17 0.02
N GLN A 48 21.45 6.88 0.11
CA GLN A 48 22.27 6.92 1.32
C GLN A 48 21.54 7.60 2.50
N VAL A 49 20.82 8.69 2.26
CA VAL A 49 20.03 9.40 3.29
C VAL A 49 18.84 8.57 3.76
N LEU A 50 18.20 7.81 2.86
CA LEU A 50 17.15 6.85 3.24
C LEU A 50 17.73 5.71 4.08
N ALA A 51 18.75 5.02 3.58
CA ALA A 51 19.36 3.87 4.25
C ALA A 51 19.96 4.22 5.63
N THR A 52 20.61 5.38 5.78
CA THR A 52 21.12 5.84 7.09
C THR A 52 20.00 6.18 8.06
N ARG A 53 18.90 6.79 7.60
CA ARG A 53 17.71 7.08 8.42
C ARG A 53 16.96 5.83 8.83
N GLU A 54 16.95 4.79 8.00
CA GLU A 54 16.36 3.48 8.29
C GLU A 54 17.24 2.69 9.28
N ARG A 55 18.55 2.61 9.07
CA ARG A 55 19.51 2.01 10.02
C ARG A 55 19.44 2.65 11.42
N ARG A 56 19.30 3.98 11.51
CA ARG A 56 19.08 4.68 12.80
C ARG A 56 17.77 4.25 13.48
N LYS A 57 16.69 4.05 12.71
CA LYS A 57 15.42 3.54 13.24
C LYS A 57 15.50 2.07 13.67
N ALA A 58 16.22 1.21 12.95
CA ALA A 58 16.46 -0.19 13.33
C ALA A 58 17.11 -0.28 14.72
N LYS A 59 18.27 0.36 14.89
CA LYS A 59 18.97 0.44 16.19
C LYS A 59 18.08 0.99 17.31
N SER A 60 17.23 1.98 17.03
CA SER A 60 16.28 2.52 18.03
C SER A 60 15.14 1.57 18.41
N ARG A 61 14.71 0.68 17.49
CA ARG A 61 13.70 -0.36 17.72
C ARG A 61 14.30 -1.54 18.48
N GLU A 62 15.49 -1.99 18.06
CA GLU A 62 16.26 -3.05 18.71
C GLU A 62 16.59 -2.70 20.17
N ALA A 63 17.05 -1.47 20.44
CA ALA A 63 17.31 -0.99 21.80
C ALA A 63 16.03 -0.93 22.65
N ALA A 64 14.89 -0.53 22.07
CA ALA A 64 13.61 -0.54 22.77
C ALA A 64 13.15 -1.97 23.10
N ALA A 65 13.21 -2.90 22.15
CA ALA A 65 12.84 -4.30 22.35
C ALA A 65 13.76 -5.01 23.35
N LYS A 66 15.08 -4.86 23.24
CA LYS A 66 16.06 -5.42 24.18
C LYS A 66 15.80 -4.95 25.60
N GLN A 67 15.61 -3.64 25.80
CA GLN A 67 15.34 -3.09 27.12
C GLN A 67 14.01 -3.60 27.71
N VAL A 68 12.97 -3.77 26.89
CA VAL A 68 11.71 -4.37 27.37
C VAL A 68 11.96 -5.80 27.84
N ARG A 69 12.63 -6.65 27.04
CA ARG A 69 12.97 -8.04 27.41
C ARG A 69 13.73 -8.12 28.72
N GLU A 70 14.74 -7.28 28.89
CA GLU A 70 15.51 -7.18 30.13
C GLU A 70 14.61 -6.83 31.34
N THR A 71 13.68 -5.89 31.19
CA THR A 71 12.72 -5.56 32.26
C THR A 71 11.66 -6.63 32.52
N VAL A 72 11.25 -7.40 31.50
CA VAL A 72 10.31 -8.52 31.66
C VAL A 72 11.00 -9.69 32.36
N GLN A 73 12.19 -10.09 31.91
CA GLN A 73 12.98 -11.15 32.55
C GLN A 73 13.37 -10.78 33.99
N ALA A 74 13.71 -9.51 34.27
CA ALA A 74 13.97 -9.04 35.63
C ALA A 74 12.72 -9.17 36.52
N ARG A 75 11.53 -8.82 36.01
CA ARG A 75 10.25 -8.98 36.73
C ARG A 75 9.89 -10.44 36.97
N GLU A 76 10.14 -11.35 36.02
CA GLU A 76 9.86 -12.77 36.22
C GLU A 76 10.84 -13.41 37.22
N ARG A 77 12.14 -13.09 37.15
CA ARG A 77 13.12 -13.49 38.18
C ARG A 77 12.73 -12.97 39.57
N TRP A 78 12.31 -11.70 39.67
CA TRP A 78 11.83 -11.11 40.91
C TRP A 78 10.55 -11.78 41.42
N LYS A 79 9.61 -12.14 40.53
CA LYS A 79 8.40 -12.87 40.92
C LYS A 79 8.75 -14.26 41.45
N ILE A 80 9.61 -15.02 40.77
CA ILE A 80 10.06 -16.35 41.22
C ILE A 80 10.73 -16.26 42.60
N ALA A 81 11.63 -15.29 42.80
CA ALA A 81 12.26 -15.05 44.10
C ALA A 81 11.24 -14.68 45.20
N LYS A 82 10.25 -13.83 44.88
CA LYS A 82 9.18 -13.41 45.80
C LYS A 82 8.23 -14.55 46.16
N ASP A 83 7.91 -15.43 45.20
CA ASP A 83 7.01 -16.56 45.42
C ASP A 83 7.73 -17.68 46.19
N ALA A 84 9.02 -17.92 45.94
CA ALA A 84 9.86 -18.76 46.79
C ALA A 84 9.97 -18.22 48.24
N ALA A 85 10.17 -16.91 48.40
CA ALA A 85 10.17 -16.23 49.69
C ALA A 85 8.76 -16.08 50.34
N LYS A 86 7.70 -16.56 49.66
CA LYS A 86 6.36 -16.73 50.23
C LYS A 86 6.12 -18.16 50.71
N MET A 87 6.56 -19.16 49.95
CA MET A 87 6.45 -20.57 50.36
C MET A 87 7.28 -20.86 51.62
N ASN A 88 8.42 -20.18 51.78
CA ASN A 88 9.28 -20.30 52.97
C ASN A 88 8.91 -19.26 54.06
N LYS A 89 7.81 -19.47 54.81
CA LYS A 89 7.42 -18.61 55.96
C LYS A 89 6.73 -19.39 57.10
N PRO A 90 6.73 -18.88 58.36
CA PRO A 90 7.41 -17.67 58.84
C PRO A 90 8.55 -17.96 59.84
N GLY A 91 9.74 -17.38 59.63
CA GLY A 91 10.84 -17.47 60.61
C GLY A 91 12.17 -16.87 60.15
N LEU A 92 12.51 -17.00 58.87
CA LEU A 92 13.81 -16.52 58.35
C LEU A 92 13.93 -14.99 58.21
N GLN A 93 12.84 -14.25 58.41
CA GLN A 93 12.79 -12.82 58.09
C GLN A 93 13.59 -11.96 59.07
N ASP A 94 13.75 -12.39 60.32
CA ASP A 94 14.63 -11.74 61.31
C ASP A 94 16.09 -12.21 61.23
N GLN A 95 16.34 -13.42 60.72
CA GLN A 95 17.71 -13.94 60.55
C GLN A 95 18.46 -13.19 59.45
N LEU A 96 17.85 -13.00 58.28
CA LEU A 96 18.51 -12.34 57.13
C LEU A 96 18.89 -10.88 57.41
N VAL A 97 18.18 -10.19 58.31
CA VAL A 97 18.50 -8.80 58.71
C VAL A 97 19.80 -8.71 59.53
N ARG A 98 20.17 -9.77 60.27
CA ARG A 98 21.39 -9.75 61.13
C ARG A 98 22.66 -10.22 60.42
N THR A 99 22.57 -11.06 59.39
CA THR A 99 23.77 -11.68 58.79
C THR A 99 24.57 -10.73 57.89
N PHE A 100 23.93 -9.73 57.28
CA PHE A 100 24.59 -8.82 56.34
C PHE A 100 25.15 -7.53 56.97
N SER A 101 24.83 -7.24 58.24
CA SER A 101 25.18 -5.96 58.87
C SER A 101 26.51 -5.96 59.66
N ARG A 102 27.47 -6.88 59.40
CA ARG A 102 28.87 -6.77 59.90
C ARG A 102 29.85 -7.78 59.26
N ARG A 103 30.69 -7.33 58.32
CA ARG A 103 32.13 -7.72 58.26
C ARG A 103 32.96 -6.77 57.38
N LYS A 104 33.63 -5.80 58.02
CA LYS A 104 34.90 -5.25 57.52
C LYS A 104 35.97 -6.33 57.74
N SER A 105 36.92 -6.48 56.82
CA SER A 105 38.11 -7.32 57.02
C SER A 105 39.36 -6.53 56.65
N ALA A 106 40.42 -6.72 57.43
CA ALA A 106 41.74 -6.13 57.24
C ALA A 106 42.82 -7.22 57.32
N LYS A 107 44.00 -6.95 56.75
CA LYS A 107 45.06 -7.95 56.49
C LYS A 107 45.68 -8.53 57.77
N HIS A 108 46.09 -9.81 57.69
CA HIS A 108 47.39 -10.47 58.03
C HIS A 108 47.10 -11.99 58.15
N GLY A 109 48.02 -12.94 57.94
CA GLY A 109 49.41 -12.93 57.45
C GLY A 109 50.05 -14.33 57.61
N GLU A 110 51.10 -14.64 56.84
CA GLU A 110 51.98 -15.85 56.97
C GLU A 110 51.34 -17.25 56.69
N GLN A 111 52.05 -18.35 56.39
CA GLN A 111 53.51 -18.61 56.24
C GLN A 111 53.76 -19.82 55.28
N ALA A 112 54.83 -19.82 54.47
CA ALA A 112 55.62 -21.00 54.00
C ALA A 112 56.60 -20.64 52.84
N ASN A 113 57.78 -21.29 52.80
CA ASN A 113 58.76 -21.21 51.69
C ASN A 113 58.68 -22.47 50.78
N PRO A 114 59.26 -22.46 49.55
CA PRO A 114 60.68 -22.84 49.39
C PRO A 114 61.48 -22.01 48.34
N ALA A 115 62.79 -22.24 48.28
CA ALA A 115 63.68 -21.82 47.18
C ALA A 115 63.56 -22.79 45.97
N THR A 116 64.11 -22.60 44.76
CA THR A 116 65.25 -21.81 44.21
C THR A 116 64.86 -21.21 42.83
N GLY A 117 65.63 -20.40 42.08
CA GLY A 117 66.92 -19.71 42.30
C GLY A 117 67.59 -19.28 40.97
N ASN A 118 67.84 -17.97 40.79
CA ASN A 118 68.62 -17.30 39.72
C ASN A 118 67.97 -17.26 38.30
N SER A 119 68.06 -16.20 37.47
CA SER A 119 68.66 -14.83 37.53
C SER A 119 67.94 -13.93 36.46
N VAL A 120 68.23 -12.67 36.07
CA VAL A 120 69.39 -11.74 36.11
C VAL A 120 68.88 -10.26 36.25
N LEU A 121 69.75 -9.25 36.20
CA LEU A 121 69.52 -7.79 36.40
C LEU A 121 70.54 -6.94 35.57
N PRO A 122 70.51 -5.57 35.56
CA PRO A 122 69.40 -4.61 35.51
C PRO A 122 69.42 -3.87 34.12
N PRO A 123 69.94 -2.63 33.91
CA PRO A 123 69.66 -1.25 34.41
C PRO A 123 68.52 -0.53 33.60
N MET A 124 68.02 0.72 33.78
CA MET A 124 68.39 1.99 34.48
C MET A 124 69.33 2.98 33.73
N PRO A 125 69.28 4.33 33.98
CA PRO A 125 68.15 5.26 34.27
C PRO A 125 68.32 6.58 33.42
N PRO A 126 67.97 7.84 33.85
CA PRO A 126 67.02 8.39 34.85
C PRO A 126 66.06 9.51 34.31
N GLU A 127 65.12 9.98 35.15
CA GLU A 127 64.89 11.42 35.55
C GLU A 127 63.44 11.77 36.02
N GLN A 128 63.35 12.81 36.88
CA GLN A 128 62.19 13.51 37.50
C GLN A 128 62.70 14.90 37.98
N PRO A 129 61.90 15.94 38.40
CA PRO A 129 60.51 15.89 38.91
C PRO A 129 59.53 17.10 38.64
N SER A 130 58.21 16.80 38.60
CA SER A 130 57.09 17.66 39.10
C SER A 130 56.75 19.02 38.39
N PRO A 131 55.64 19.75 38.71
CA PRO A 131 54.54 19.46 39.64
C PRO A 131 53.06 19.66 39.15
N ALA A 132 52.16 18.87 39.76
CA ALA A 132 50.76 19.13 40.16
C ALA A 132 49.74 19.98 39.32
N THR A 133 48.55 19.40 39.05
CA THR A 133 47.27 19.95 39.57
C THR A 133 46.08 18.95 39.56
N LYS A 134 45.39 18.86 40.72
CA LYS A 134 44.01 18.39 40.98
C LYS A 134 43.42 17.24 40.13
N ASP A 135 43.44 16.04 40.70
CA ASP A 135 42.64 14.89 40.26
C ASP A 135 41.15 15.01 40.69
N GLN A 136 40.23 14.33 39.98
CA GLN A 136 38.79 14.31 40.31
C GLN A 136 38.33 12.90 40.75
N SER A 137 37.63 12.82 41.88
CA SER A 137 37.09 11.57 42.41
C SER A 137 35.99 10.99 41.50
N LYS A 138 36.20 9.77 40.99
CA LYS A 138 35.22 9.04 40.15
C LYS A 138 33.98 8.67 40.96
N GLU A 139 32.80 8.98 40.40
CA GLU A 139 31.52 8.57 40.99
C GLU A 139 31.30 7.04 40.96
N PRO A 140 30.57 6.46 41.94
CA PRO A 140 30.11 5.09 41.87
C PRO A 140 29.03 4.90 40.81
N SER A 141 28.98 3.70 40.21
CA SER A 141 28.12 3.42 39.06
C SER A 141 26.61 3.50 39.38
N ASN A 142 25.81 3.83 38.36
CA ASN A 142 24.35 4.01 38.47
C ASN A 142 23.60 2.80 39.07
N LEU A 143 24.15 1.58 38.95
CA LEU A 143 23.53 0.36 39.47
C LEU A 143 23.69 0.27 41.01
N THR A 144 24.83 0.72 41.55
CA THR A 144 25.05 0.88 42.99
C THR A 144 24.21 2.02 43.56
N LYS A 145 24.09 3.14 42.84
CA LYS A 145 23.18 4.24 43.23
C LYS A 145 21.71 3.79 43.27
N MET A 146 21.26 2.92 42.35
CA MET A 146 19.91 2.32 42.38
C MET A 146 19.71 1.33 43.54
N LEU A 147 20.69 0.50 43.86
CA LEU A 147 20.59 -0.43 45.00
C LEU A 147 20.48 0.33 46.32
N ASN A 148 21.40 1.27 46.56
CA ASN A 148 21.43 2.04 47.81
C ASN A 148 20.18 2.93 47.99
N SER A 149 19.51 3.36 46.92
CA SER A 149 18.25 4.13 47.01
C SER A 149 17.01 3.27 47.27
N LEU A 150 17.09 1.94 47.14
CA LEU A 150 16.02 1.00 47.49
C LEU A 150 16.19 0.40 48.90
N GLU A 151 17.37 0.54 49.52
CA GLU A 151 17.74 -0.13 50.77
C GLU A 151 17.59 0.75 52.01
N ASN A 152 17.63 2.09 51.87
CA ASN A 152 17.73 3.02 53.00
C ASN A 152 16.40 3.59 53.53
N ASP A 153 15.28 3.45 52.82
CA ASP A 153 14.02 4.06 53.25
C ASP A 153 12.77 3.32 52.73
N PRO A 154 11.97 2.65 53.59
CA PRO A 154 10.85 1.83 53.16
C PRO A 154 9.56 2.63 52.85
N ASN A 155 9.55 3.97 52.99
CA ASN A 155 8.33 4.77 52.74
C ASN A 155 8.53 6.18 52.13
N SER A 156 9.76 6.73 52.09
CA SER A 156 9.99 8.02 51.41
C SER A 156 9.92 7.92 49.88
N ASN A 157 9.74 9.07 49.23
CA ASN A 157 9.07 9.14 47.93
C ASN A 157 9.81 10.05 46.96
N GLU A 158 10.99 9.64 46.46
CA GLU A 158 11.70 10.40 45.42
C GLU A 158 12.28 9.48 44.32
N GLY A 159 11.46 9.23 43.30
CA GLY A 159 11.75 8.23 42.26
C GLY A 159 10.67 8.10 41.19
N PHE A 160 10.19 9.22 40.64
CA PHE A 160 9.11 9.31 39.64
C PHE A 160 7.76 8.71 40.09
N ASN A 161 6.86 9.58 40.59
CA ASN A 161 5.59 9.23 41.20
C ASN A 161 4.74 8.18 40.45
N LEU A 162 4.50 7.06 41.13
CA LEU A 162 3.42 6.12 40.80
C LEU A 162 3.03 5.25 42.02
N LYS A 163 2.79 5.90 43.17
CA LYS A 163 2.29 5.23 44.38
C LYS A 163 0.93 4.58 44.09
N ILE A 164 0.83 3.28 44.40
CA ILE A 164 -0.46 2.58 44.58
C ILE A 164 -0.37 1.76 45.88
N GLY A 165 -0.65 2.42 46.99
CA GLY A 165 -0.96 1.83 48.29
C GLY A 165 -2.42 2.05 48.69
N ASP A 166 -3.25 2.57 47.78
CA ASP A 166 -4.61 3.05 48.04
C ASP A 166 -5.63 2.49 47.05
N LYS A 167 -6.85 2.22 47.54
CA LYS A 167 -7.95 1.57 46.79
C LYS A 167 -8.56 2.41 45.65
N ASN A 168 -8.00 3.56 45.30
CA ASN A 168 -8.57 4.54 44.36
C ASN A 168 -7.77 4.77 43.06
N ILE A 169 -6.72 3.98 42.78
CA ILE A 169 -5.75 4.30 41.70
C ILE A 169 -5.78 3.28 40.55
N LYS A 170 -6.85 3.28 39.74
CA LYS A 170 -6.88 2.66 38.39
C LYS A 170 -6.26 3.56 37.28
N LYS A 171 -5.53 4.63 37.65
CA LYS A 171 -5.37 5.82 36.78
C LYS A 171 -3.98 6.06 36.17
N GLN A 172 -2.94 5.29 36.50
CA GLN A 172 -1.58 5.54 36.00
C GLN A 172 -0.87 4.26 35.49
N LEU A 173 -1.33 3.72 34.37
CA LEU A 173 -0.40 3.56 33.25
C LEU A 173 -0.51 4.88 32.44
N PRO A 174 0.55 5.40 31.79
CA PRO A 174 0.36 6.44 30.79
C PRO A 174 -0.45 5.87 29.61
N LYS A 175 -1.79 6.00 29.67
CA LYS A 175 -2.69 5.69 28.57
C LYS A 175 -2.17 6.40 27.31
N GLY A 176 -2.20 5.73 26.15
CA GLY A 176 -1.42 6.08 24.95
C GLY A 176 -1.58 7.50 24.37
N LYS A 177 -2.47 8.33 24.93
CA LYS A 177 -2.68 9.73 24.59
C LYS A 177 -1.43 10.61 24.81
N ASN A 178 -0.59 10.31 25.81
CA ASN A 178 0.51 11.22 26.24
C ASN A 178 1.94 10.77 25.84
N LEU A 179 2.10 9.80 24.91
CA LEU A 179 3.43 9.33 24.48
C LEU A 179 3.95 10.12 23.27
N HIS A 180 4.92 11.02 23.49
CA HIS A 180 5.43 11.92 22.45
C HIS A 180 6.61 11.37 21.63
N THR A 181 7.57 10.65 22.23
CA THR A 181 8.76 10.18 21.50
C THR A 181 8.57 8.81 20.86
N GLN A 182 9.18 8.59 19.69
CA GLN A 182 9.09 7.29 19.00
C GLN A 182 9.62 6.13 19.85
N SER A 183 10.69 6.35 20.64
CA SER A 183 11.28 5.32 21.51
C SER A 183 10.36 4.94 22.68
N GLN A 184 9.63 5.89 23.27
CA GLN A 184 8.60 5.59 24.28
C GLN A 184 7.45 4.77 23.67
N ILE A 185 6.99 5.14 22.47
CA ILE A 185 5.93 4.42 21.74
C ILE A 185 6.34 2.96 21.47
N LEU A 186 7.58 2.73 21.04
CA LEU A 186 8.11 1.38 20.78
C LEU A 186 8.27 0.55 22.06
N ARG A 187 8.80 1.15 23.14
CA ARG A 187 8.86 0.49 24.47
C ARG A 187 7.47 0.10 24.98
N TYR A 188 6.45 0.94 24.76
CA TYR A 188 5.07 0.61 25.07
C TYR A 188 4.56 -0.57 24.21
N ALA A 189 4.76 -0.54 22.89
CA ALA A 189 4.28 -1.59 22.00
C ALA A 189 4.87 -2.97 22.33
N TYR A 190 6.21 -3.09 22.43
CA TYR A 190 6.85 -4.33 22.85
C TYR A 190 6.48 -4.70 24.30
N GLY A 191 6.33 -3.71 25.18
CA GLY A 191 5.94 -3.90 26.58
C GLY A 191 4.49 -4.35 26.80
N GLN A 192 3.63 -4.31 25.77
CA GLN A 192 2.33 -4.98 25.79
C GLN A 192 2.44 -6.36 25.14
N ILE A 193 3.08 -6.47 23.98
CA ILE A 193 3.29 -7.75 23.25
C ILE A 193 3.96 -8.82 24.12
N GLU A 194 4.99 -8.47 24.90
CA GLU A 194 5.69 -9.43 25.75
C GLU A 194 4.89 -9.81 27.02
N LYS A 195 3.92 -8.98 27.45
CA LYS A 195 2.91 -9.40 28.45
C LYS A 195 1.88 -10.34 27.84
N GLU A 196 1.36 -10.02 26.65
CA GLU A 196 0.39 -10.85 25.91
C GLU A 196 0.92 -12.30 25.80
N LYS A 197 2.20 -12.47 25.39
CA LYS A 197 2.89 -13.78 25.40
C LYS A 197 2.98 -14.39 26.80
N ALA A 198 3.55 -13.66 27.77
CA ALA A 198 3.76 -14.17 29.12
C ALA A 198 2.44 -14.50 29.89
N GLN A 199 1.28 -14.12 29.35
CA GLN A 199 -0.06 -14.51 29.81
C GLN A 199 -0.64 -15.67 28.99
N GLN A 200 -0.41 -15.72 27.66
CA GLN A 200 -0.73 -16.88 26.83
C GLN A 200 -0.03 -18.15 27.35
N ASP A 201 1.28 -18.06 27.62
CA ASP A 201 2.11 -19.17 28.09
C ASP A 201 1.73 -19.72 29.48
N LYS A 202 0.93 -18.97 30.26
CA LYS A 202 0.61 -19.33 31.66
C LYS A 202 -0.79 -19.90 31.86
N ASN A 203 -1.77 -19.54 31.01
CA ASN A 203 -3.18 -19.83 31.29
C ASN A 203 -3.90 -20.69 30.21
N ASN A 204 -3.29 -20.97 29.05
CA ASN A 204 -4.00 -21.55 27.88
C ASN A 204 -5.26 -20.77 27.44
N LEU A 205 -5.43 -19.52 27.89
CA LEU A 205 -6.58 -18.68 27.58
C LEU A 205 -6.44 -18.02 26.20
N THR A 206 -7.57 -17.88 25.51
CA THR A 206 -7.65 -17.09 24.28
C THR A 206 -7.41 -15.61 24.56
N PHE A 207 -6.97 -14.88 23.53
CA PHE A 207 -6.61 -13.47 23.59
C PHE A 207 -7.71 -12.58 24.20
N SER A 208 -8.99 -12.85 23.88
CA SER A 208 -10.13 -12.16 24.48
C SER A 208 -10.21 -12.34 26.00
N GLY A 209 -9.93 -13.55 26.52
CA GLY A 209 -9.94 -13.84 27.96
C GLY A 209 -8.81 -13.14 28.72
N VAL A 210 -7.65 -12.97 28.07
CA VAL A 210 -6.53 -12.20 28.65
C VAL A 210 -6.85 -10.70 28.70
N ILE A 211 -7.51 -10.15 27.67
CA ILE A 211 -7.93 -8.75 27.65
C ILE A 211 -9.06 -8.48 28.65
N SER A 212 -10.07 -9.36 28.76
CA SER A 212 -11.15 -9.16 29.75
C SER A 212 -10.64 -9.24 31.19
N MET A 213 -9.70 -10.15 31.51
CA MET A 213 -9.07 -10.19 32.84
C MET A 213 -8.09 -9.03 33.10
N ALA A 214 -7.60 -8.34 32.07
CA ALA A 214 -6.75 -7.16 32.22
C ALA A 214 -7.54 -5.84 32.23
N ALA A 215 -8.81 -5.86 31.80
CA ALA A 215 -9.66 -4.69 31.61
C ALA A 215 -10.86 -4.69 32.58
N ASP A 216 -10.59 -4.80 33.89
CA ASP A 216 -11.61 -4.60 34.93
C ASP A 216 -12.29 -3.22 34.80
N GLY A 217 -13.45 -3.17 34.15
CA GLY A 217 -14.33 -1.99 34.13
C GLY A 217 -14.05 -0.92 33.07
N GLU A 218 -13.35 -1.23 31.98
CA GLU A 218 -13.53 -0.48 30.72
C GLU A 218 -14.06 -1.45 29.66
N GLU A 219 -15.10 -1.06 28.91
CA GLU A 219 -15.68 -1.88 27.84
C GLU A 219 -14.59 -2.29 26.86
N VAL A 220 -14.27 -3.59 26.82
CA VAL A 220 -13.45 -4.16 25.77
C VAL A 220 -14.15 -3.87 24.46
N ARG A 221 -13.50 -3.10 23.57
CA ARG A 221 -14.00 -2.78 22.23
C ARG A 221 -14.05 -4.04 21.37
N SER A 222 -15.04 -4.89 21.65
CA SER A 222 -15.29 -6.13 20.94
C SER A 222 -15.50 -5.82 19.46
N ARG A 223 -14.87 -6.60 18.59
CA ARG A 223 -15.05 -6.42 17.14
C ARG A 223 -16.52 -6.72 16.83
N PRO A 224 -17.24 -5.85 16.10
CA PRO A 224 -18.64 -6.12 15.78
C PRO A 224 -18.69 -7.42 14.98
N ALA A 225 -19.41 -8.42 15.51
CA ALA A 225 -19.49 -9.73 14.91
C ALA A 225 -20.23 -9.65 13.57
N ILE A 226 -19.74 -10.39 12.57
CA ILE A 226 -20.36 -10.48 11.24
C ILE A 226 -20.63 -11.94 10.94
N GLU A 227 -21.90 -12.35 11.00
CA GLU A 227 -22.42 -13.53 10.30
C GLU A 227 -22.79 -13.12 8.86
N VAL A 228 -22.38 -13.91 7.88
CA VAL A 228 -22.84 -13.76 6.48
C VAL A 228 -23.58 -15.03 6.10
N ALA A 229 -24.90 -14.91 5.94
CA ALA A 229 -25.75 -15.97 5.39
C ALA A 229 -26.01 -15.69 3.90
N PHE A 230 -26.14 -16.75 3.11
CA PHE A 230 -26.44 -16.70 1.69
C PHE A 230 -27.56 -17.70 1.40
N LYS A 231 -28.57 -17.28 0.64
CA LYS A 231 -29.77 -18.07 0.31
C LYS A 231 -30.02 -18.01 -1.19
N ASP A 232 -30.10 -19.19 -1.81
CA ASP A 232 -30.34 -19.37 -3.24
C ASP A 232 -29.39 -18.55 -4.13
N LEU A 233 -28.12 -18.41 -3.71
CA LEU A 233 -27.17 -17.55 -4.39
C LEU A 233 -26.79 -18.14 -5.75
N THR A 234 -27.29 -17.50 -6.81
CA THR A 234 -27.15 -17.94 -8.20
C THR A 234 -26.53 -16.80 -9.02
N LEU A 235 -25.55 -17.14 -9.87
CA LEU A 235 -24.82 -16.17 -10.69
C LEU A 235 -24.87 -16.57 -12.16
N THR A 236 -25.38 -15.67 -13.00
CA THR A 236 -25.48 -15.83 -14.47
C THR A 236 -24.63 -14.78 -15.17
N LEU A 237 -23.77 -15.21 -16.09
CA LEU A 237 -22.84 -14.35 -16.82
C LEU A 237 -23.57 -13.54 -17.90
N LYS A 238 -23.49 -12.21 -17.87
CA LYS A 238 -24.17 -11.31 -18.82
C LYS A 238 -23.66 -11.57 -20.25
N GLY A 239 -24.53 -11.49 -21.25
CA GLY A 239 -24.25 -11.98 -22.61
C GLY A 239 -24.52 -13.48 -22.73
N LYS A 240 -23.56 -14.34 -22.39
CA LYS A 240 -23.61 -15.79 -22.67
C LYS A 240 -24.67 -16.60 -21.90
N ARG A 241 -25.44 -15.98 -21.00
CA ARG A 241 -26.49 -16.59 -20.13
C ARG A 241 -26.06 -17.84 -19.32
N LYS A 242 -24.77 -18.17 -19.30
CA LYS A 242 -24.21 -19.33 -18.58
C LYS A 242 -24.20 -19.08 -17.08
N HIS A 243 -24.77 -20.02 -16.33
CA HIS A 243 -24.65 -20.05 -14.87
C HIS A 243 -23.21 -20.40 -14.45
N VAL A 244 -22.65 -19.61 -13.53
CA VAL A 244 -21.32 -19.83 -12.92
C VAL A 244 -21.45 -20.42 -11.51
N MET A 245 -22.55 -20.10 -10.82
CA MET A 245 -22.97 -20.70 -9.55
C MET A 245 -24.49 -20.83 -9.54
N ARG A 246 -25.02 -21.81 -8.79
CA ARG A 246 -26.46 -22.08 -8.69
C ARG A 246 -26.86 -22.49 -7.28
N CYS A 247 -27.94 -21.88 -6.77
CA CYS A 247 -28.66 -22.22 -5.55
C CYS A 247 -27.80 -22.36 -4.27
N VAL A 248 -26.63 -21.71 -4.24
CA VAL A 248 -25.67 -21.84 -3.14
C VAL A 248 -26.28 -21.26 -1.87
N THR A 249 -26.45 -22.11 -0.86
CA THR A 249 -27.18 -21.79 0.38
C THR A 249 -26.38 -22.24 1.60
N GLY A 250 -26.26 -21.37 2.61
CA GLY A 250 -25.41 -21.60 3.78
C GLY A 250 -25.13 -20.33 4.58
N LYS A 251 -24.15 -20.40 5.48
CA LYS A 251 -23.76 -19.28 6.34
C LYS A 251 -22.34 -19.47 6.90
N ILE A 252 -21.58 -18.39 6.98
CA ILE A 252 -20.28 -18.35 7.66
C ILE A 252 -20.42 -17.54 8.95
N MET A 253 -19.99 -18.12 10.08
CA MET A 253 -20.18 -17.54 11.41
C MET A 253 -18.94 -16.77 11.90
N PRO A 254 -19.11 -15.69 12.69
CA PRO A 254 -18.01 -15.07 13.42
C PRO A 254 -17.39 -16.05 14.42
N GLY A 255 -16.08 -15.93 14.65
CA GLY A 255 -15.35 -16.80 15.57
C GLY A 255 -14.83 -18.11 14.99
N ARG A 256 -15.05 -18.37 13.69
CA ARG A 256 -14.71 -19.62 12.99
C ARG A 256 -13.87 -19.36 11.74
N VAL A 257 -13.07 -20.36 11.37
CA VAL A 257 -12.31 -20.39 10.11
C VAL A 257 -12.99 -21.36 9.14
N SER A 258 -13.63 -20.80 8.10
CA SER A 258 -14.33 -21.55 7.04
C SER A 258 -13.45 -21.68 5.78
N ALA A 259 -13.26 -22.91 5.31
CA ALA A 259 -12.56 -23.21 4.06
C ALA A 259 -13.54 -23.37 2.88
N VAL A 260 -13.13 -22.97 1.68
CA VAL A 260 -13.85 -23.21 0.42
C VAL A 260 -12.96 -24.03 -0.51
N MET A 261 -13.42 -25.22 -0.90
CA MET A 261 -12.67 -26.20 -1.70
C MET A 261 -13.52 -26.74 -2.85
N GLY A 262 -12.89 -27.43 -3.79
CA GLY A 262 -13.52 -27.95 -5.00
C GLY A 262 -12.58 -27.90 -6.21
N PRO A 263 -12.93 -28.54 -7.34
CA PRO A 263 -12.08 -28.61 -8.52
C PRO A 263 -11.87 -27.26 -9.22
N SER A 264 -11.04 -27.26 -10.26
CA SER A 264 -10.87 -26.11 -11.14
C SER A 264 -12.16 -25.80 -11.90
N GLY A 265 -12.51 -24.52 -12.03
CA GLY A 265 -13.79 -24.09 -12.63
C GLY A 265 -15.03 -24.23 -11.75
N ALA A 266 -14.93 -24.71 -10.50
CA ALA A 266 -16.06 -24.83 -9.55
C ALA A 266 -16.60 -23.49 -8.97
N GLY A 267 -16.19 -22.34 -9.53
CA GLY A 267 -16.67 -21.03 -9.08
C GLY A 267 -16.10 -20.50 -7.75
N LYS A 268 -15.03 -21.11 -7.20
CA LYS A 268 -14.42 -20.77 -5.89
C LYS A 268 -14.16 -19.27 -5.68
N THR A 269 -13.35 -18.65 -6.54
CA THR A 269 -13.08 -17.19 -6.54
C THR A 269 -14.34 -16.36 -6.81
N THR A 270 -15.26 -16.86 -7.65
CA THR A 270 -16.56 -16.22 -7.92
C THR A 270 -17.43 -16.16 -6.67
N PHE A 271 -17.42 -17.20 -5.84
CA PHE A 271 -18.13 -17.27 -4.56
C PHE A 271 -17.58 -16.26 -3.55
N LEU A 272 -16.25 -16.17 -3.39
CA LEU A 272 -15.65 -15.13 -2.54
C LEU A 272 -15.93 -13.71 -3.08
N SER A 273 -15.90 -13.53 -4.39
CA SER A 273 -16.26 -12.27 -5.04
C SER A 273 -17.73 -11.91 -4.83
N ALA A 274 -18.62 -12.90 -4.76
CA ALA A 274 -20.03 -12.73 -4.45
C ALA A 274 -20.24 -12.29 -3.01
N LEU A 275 -19.68 -13.03 -2.05
CA LEU A 275 -19.72 -12.64 -0.63
C LEU A 275 -19.15 -11.24 -0.43
N ALA A 276 -18.04 -10.89 -1.09
CA ALA A 276 -17.40 -9.58 -0.98
C ALA A 276 -18.10 -8.43 -1.74
N GLY A 277 -19.18 -8.69 -2.49
CA GLY A 277 -19.86 -7.67 -3.31
C GLY A 277 -19.03 -7.17 -4.51
N LYS A 278 -18.07 -7.97 -4.99
CA LYS A 278 -17.10 -7.61 -6.04
C LYS A 278 -17.41 -8.23 -7.41
N ILE A 279 -18.56 -8.87 -7.59
CA ILE A 279 -18.98 -9.44 -8.87
C ILE A 279 -19.03 -8.34 -9.93
N ARG A 280 -18.41 -8.60 -11.09
CA ARG A 280 -18.53 -7.81 -12.32
C ARG A 280 -19.06 -8.71 -13.44
N GLY A 281 -19.80 -8.14 -14.39
CA GLY A 281 -20.25 -8.87 -15.59
C GLY A 281 -21.28 -9.99 -15.39
N CYS A 282 -21.84 -10.18 -14.19
CA CYS A 282 -22.90 -11.17 -13.94
C CYS A 282 -24.17 -10.49 -13.39
N THR A 283 -25.31 -11.14 -13.58
CA THR A 283 -26.53 -10.94 -12.78
C THR A 283 -26.51 -11.90 -11.59
N MET A 284 -26.92 -11.41 -10.42
CA MET A 284 -27.03 -12.19 -9.19
C MET A 284 -28.51 -12.32 -8.81
N THR A 285 -28.95 -13.54 -8.52
CA THR A 285 -30.24 -13.85 -7.89
C THR A 285 -30.02 -14.59 -6.57
N GLY A 286 -31.07 -14.69 -5.75
CA GLY A 286 -30.96 -15.05 -4.34
C GLY A 286 -30.71 -13.84 -3.44
N SER A 287 -30.27 -14.08 -2.21
CA SER A 287 -29.98 -13.01 -1.23
C SER A 287 -28.76 -13.32 -0.36
N ILE A 288 -28.00 -12.28 -0.04
CA ILE A 288 -26.94 -12.29 0.98
C ILE A 288 -27.48 -11.50 2.17
N LEU A 289 -27.37 -12.05 3.38
CA LEU A 289 -27.84 -11.44 4.62
C LEU A 289 -26.68 -11.29 5.60
N ILE A 290 -26.50 -10.09 6.13
CA ILE A 290 -25.46 -9.74 7.10
C ILE A 290 -26.13 -9.62 8.47
N ASN A 291 -25.72 -10.42 9.45
CA ASN A 291 -26.36 -10.51 10.77
C ASN A 291 -27.90 -10.67 10.66
N GLY A 292 -28.36 -11.48 9.69
CA GLY A 292 -29.79 -11.73 9.42
C GLY A 292 -30.51 -10.66 8.58
N ARG A 293 -29.84 -9.59 8.14
CA ARG A 293 -30.44 -8.46 7.41
C ARG A 293 -30.01 -8.43 5.95
N ALA A 294 -30.94 -8.14 5.03
CA ALA A 294 -30.66 -7.95 3.61
C ALA A 294 -30.05 -6.56 3.32
N GLU A 295 -28.86 -6.31 3.87
CA GLU A 295 -28.08 -5.07 3.73
C GLU A 295 -26.88 -5.30 2.79
N SER A 296 -26.50 -4.30 1.99
CA SER A 296 -25.37 -4.48 1.05
C SER A 296 -24.04 -4.54 1.79
N ILE A 297 -23.14 -5.42 1.37
CA ILE A 297 -21.85 -5.60 2.07
C ILE A 297 -20.91 -4.39 1.97
N HIS A 298 -21.16 -3.50 1.00
CA HIS A 298 -20.49 -2.19 0.90
C HIS A 298 -20.75 -1.29 2.12
N CYS A 299 -21.90 -1.43 2.80
CA CYS A 299 -22.20 -0.73 4.06
C CYS A 299 -21.18 -1.04 5.18
N TYR A 300 -20.41 -2.12 5.03
CA TYR A 300 -19.45 -2.64 6.00
C TYR A 300 -17.99 -2.64 5.51
N GLN A 301 -17.70 -2.04 4.35
CA GLN A 301 -16.37 -2.05 3.71
C GLN A 301 -15.20 -1.68 4.64
N LYS A 302 -15.41 -0.79 5.63
CA LYS A 302 -14.40 -0.33 6.59
C LYS A 302 -14.00 -1.37 7.66
N ILE A 303 -14.73 -2.48 7.77
CA ILE A 303 -14.47 -3.59 8.70
C ILE A 303 -14.35 -4.94 7.99
N ILE A 304 -14.31 -4.97 6.66
CA ILE A 304 -14.15 -6.18 5.85
C ILE A 304 -12.78 -6.16 5.13
N GLY A 305 -11.96 -7.17 5.40
CA GLY A 305 -10.70 -7.40 4.71
C GLY A 305 -10.91 -8.33 3.50
N TYR A 306 -10.25 -8.03 2.38
CA TYR A 306 -10.26 -8.90 1.20
C TYR A 306 -8.84 -9.04 0.64
N VAL A 307 -8.29 -10.25 0.72
CA VAL A 307 -7.00 -10.61 0.13
C VAL A 307 -7.26 -11.22 -1.25
N PRO A 308 -6.89 -10.56 -2.36
CA PRO A 308 -6.97 -11.15 -3.70
C PRO A 308 -5.91 -12.24 -3.89
N GLN A 309 -6.13 -13.11 -4.89
CA GLN A 309 -5.18 -14.15 -5.31
C GLN A 309 -3.80 -13.55 -5.65
N ASP A 310 -3.79 -12.43 -6.37
CA ASP A 310 -2.59 -11.67 -6.76
C ASP A 310 -1.95 -10.88 -5.62
N ASP A 311 -0.61 -10.90 -5.57
CA ASP A 311 0.22 -10.22 -4.57
C ASP A 311 0.44 -8.72 -4.86
N ILE A 312 -0.66 -7.98 -4.95
CA ILE A 312 -0.69 -6.53 -5.21
C ILE A 312 -0.18 -5.75 -3.98
N VAL A 313 1.14 -5.50 -3.93
CA VAL A 313 1.86 -4.78 -2.86
C VAL A 313 2.81 -3.73 -3.47
N HIS A 314 3.11 -2.63 -2.78
CA HIS A 314 4.07 -1.63 -3.28
C HIS A 314 5.51 -2.14 -3.20
N GLY A 315 6.07 -2.54 -4.34
CA GLY A 315 7.44 -3.05 -4.47
C GLY A 315 8.51 -2.06 -4.02
N ASN A 316 8.31 -0.75 -4.24
CA ASN A 316 9.26 0.32 -3.89
C ASN A 316 9.21 0.73 -2.39
N LEU A 317 8.41 0.05 -1.57
CA LEU A 317 8.28 0.30 -0.13
C LEU A 317 8.76 -0.91 0.71
N THR A 318 9.16 -0.66 1.95
CA THR A 318 9.48 -1.77 2.88
C THR A 318 8.22 -2.46 3.41
N VAL A 319 8.39 -3.62 4.03
CA VAL A 319 7.29 -4.37 4.67
C VAL A 319 6.62 -3.54 5.76
N GLU A 320 7.39 -2.88 6.67
CA GLU A 320 6.79 -1.96 7.64
C GLU A 320 6.05 -0.81 6.94
N GLU A 321 6.63 -0.23 5.89
CA GLU A 321 6.04 0.96 5.25
C GLU A 321 4.69 0.68 4.58
N ASN A 322 4.55 -0.48 3.95
CA ASN A 322 3.28 -0.99 3.41
C ASN A 322 2.23 -1.15 4.52
N LEU A 323 2.54 -1.95 5.55
CA LEU A 323 1.64 -2.24 6.67
C LEU A 323 1.25 -0.95 7.43
N ARG A 324 2.24 -0.12 7.76
CA ARG A 324 2.05 1.14 8.49
C ARG A 324 1.32 2.21 7.69
N PHE A 325 1.31 2.12 6.36
CA PHE A 325 0.44 2.94 5.52
C PHE A 325 -1.02 2.47 5.64
N SER A 326 -1.29 1.17 5.44
CA SER A 326 -2.64 0.59 5.60
C SER A 326 -3.24 0.92 6.98
N ALA A 327 -2.46 0.72 8.05
CA ALA A 327 -2.82 1.07 9.42
C ALA A 327 -3.29 2.51 9.57
N ARG A 328 -2.57 3.46 8.96
CA ARG A 328 -2.82 4.89 9.09
C ARG A 328 -4.06 5.37 8.34
N CYS A 329 -4.45 4.67 7.28
CA CYS A 329 -5.62 5.03 6.47
C CYS A 329 -6.89 4.27 6.87
N ARG A 330 -6.78 3.06 7.45
CA ARG A 330 -7.93 2.19 7.74
C ARG A 330 -8.30 2.04 9.23
N LEU A 331 -7.36 2.21 10.17
CA LEU A 331 -7.69 2.17 11.60
C LEU A 331 -8.44 3.44 12.06
N SER A 332 -9.41 3.26 12.98
CA SER A 332 -10.23 4.32 13.59
C SER A 332 -9.42 5.58 13.94
N ASP A 333 -9.92 6.76 13.58
CA ASP A 333 -9.21 8.03 13.76
C ASP A 333 -9.03 8.41 15.24
N ASP A 334 -9.91 7.91 16.12
CA ASP A 334 -9.88 8.11 17.58
C ASP A 334 -8.73 7.36 18.27
N LEU A 335 -8.21 6.29 17.64
CA LEU A 335 -7.18 5.43 18.22
C LEU A 335 -5.82 6.17 18.23
N PRO A 336 -5.13 6.29 19.38
CA PRO A 336 -3.96 7.13 19.50
C PRO A 336 -2.73 6.52 18.81
N LYS A 337 -1.74 7.37 18.53
CA LYS A 337 -0.52 7.02 17.78
C LYS A 337 0.22 5.77 18.27
N PRO A 338 0.42 5.50 19.59
CA PRO A 338 1.07 4.27 20.03
C PRO A 338 0.24 3.02 19.79
N ASP A 339 -1.08 3.05 19.96
CA ASP A 339 -1.92 1.87 19.77
C ASP A 339 -1.98 1.48 18.28
N LYS A 340 -1.98 2.49 17.39
CA LYS A 340 -1.76 2.30 15.93
C LYS A 340 -0.38 1.74 15.57
N VAL A 341 0.61 1.83 16.45
CA VAL A 341 1.91 1.15 16.28
C VAL A 341 1.85 -0.26 16.85
N LEU A 342 1.26 -0.46 18.04
CA LEU A 342 1.06 -1.76 18.67
C LEU A 342 0.37 -2.77 17.73
N ILE A 343 -0.70 -2.38 17.03
CA ILE A 343 -1.38 -3.24 16.05
C ILE A 343 -0.44 -3.65 14.90
N VAL A 344 0.36 -2.72 14.38
CA VAL A 344 1.33 -3.01 13.30
C VAL A 344 2.45 -3.93 13.79
N GLU A 345 2.98 -3.73 14.99
CA GLU A 345 3.95 -4.64 15.61
C GLU A 345 3.35 -6.05 15.82
N ARG A 346 2.10 -6.13 16.32
CA ARG A 346 1.40 -7.40 16.56
C ARG A 346 1.17 -8.19 15.27
N VAL A 347 0.78 -7.55 14.16
CA VAL A 347 0.59 -8.24 12.87
C VAL A 347 1.92 -8.63 12.23
N ILE A 348 2.96 -7.77 12.30
CA ILE A 348 4.32 -8.12 11.86
C ILE A 348 4.84 -9.36 12.60
N GLU A 349 4.55 -9.47 13.89
CA GLU A 349 4.94 -10.64 14.68
C GLU A 349 4.10 -11.89 14.38
N THR A 350 2.77 -11.75 14.37
CA THR A 350 1.84 -12.89 14.25
C THR A 350 1.99 -13.59 12.88
N LEU A 351 2.40 -12.86 11.84
CA LEU A 351 2.71 -13.40 10.51
C LEU A 351 4.18 -13.82 10.32
N GLY A 352 5.04 -13.70 11.33
CA GLY A 352 6.46 -14.05 11.25
C GLY A 352 7.24 -13.20 10.25
N LEU A 353 7.01 -11.88 10.24
CA LEU A 353 7.60 -10.92 9.30
C LEU A 353 8.76 -10.11 9.89
N GLN A 354 9.14 -10.34 11.16
CA GLN A 354 10.16 -9.55 11.87
C GLN A 354 11.48 -9.45 11.09
N GLY A 355 11.98 -10.57 10.55
CA GLY A 355 13.25 -10.66 9.85
C GLY A 355 13.30 -9.96 8.47
N ILE A 356 12.15 -9.62 7.89
CA ILE A 356 12.04 -8.93 6.59
C ILE A 356 11.36 -7.56 6.68
N ARG A 357 11.10 -7.09 7.91
CA ARG A 357 10.37 -5.85 8.20
C ARG A 357 10.91 -4.61 7.47
N ASP A 358 12.22 -4.45 7.48
CA ASP A 358 12.92 -3.33 6.85
C ASP A 358 13.36 -3.63 5.41
N SER A 359 13.13 -4.86 4.92
CA SER A 359 13.39 -5.23 3.53
C SER A 359 12.40 -4.57 2.59
N VAL A 360 12.88 -4.12 1.44
CA VAL A 360 12.06 -3.63 0.32
C VAL A 360 11.34 -4.81 -0.32
N VAL A 361 10.05 -4.67 -0.63
CA VAL A 361 9.22 -5.78 -1.17
C VAL A 361 9.69 -6.23 -2.56
N GLY A 362 10.26 -5.30 -3.34
CA GLY A 362 10.82 -5.54 -4.66
C GLY A 362 9.78 -5.44 -5.79
N THR A 363 10.25 -5.03 -6.96
CA THR A 363 9.48 -4.98 -8.21
C THR A 363 9.88 -6.16 -9.10
N VAL A 364 9.40 -6.19 -10.36
CA VAL A 364 9.91 -7.12 -11.38
C VAL A 364 11.38 -6.82 -11.71
N GLU A 365 11.76 -5.53 -11.75
CA GLU A 365 13.12 -5.06 -12.03
C GLU A 365 14.09 -5.21 -10.85
N ARG A 366 13.61 -4.97 -9.61
CA ARG A 366 14.43 -4.98 -8.40
C ARG A 366 14.01 -6.11 -7.47
N ARG A 367 14.83 -7.17 -7.39
CA ARG A 367 14.66 -8.29 -6.45
C ARG A 367 14.46 -7.81 -5.01
N GLY A 368 13.47 -8.38 -4.31
CA GLY A 368 13.15 -8.10 -2.91
C GLY A 368 12.86 -9.38 -2.13
N ILE A 369 11.78 -9.38 -1.33
CA ILE A 369 11.33 -10.54 -0.54
C ILE A 369 10.81 -11.70 -1.41
N SER A 370 10.74 -12.91 -0.86
CA SER A 370 10.24 -14.10 -1.59
C SER A 370 8.71 -14.10 -1.79
N GLY A 371 8.20 -14.97 -2.67
CA GLY A 371 6.76 -15.12 -2.94
C GLY A 371 5.94 -15.38 -1.67
N GLY A 372 6.19 -16.50 -0.97
CA GLY A 372 5.49 -16.81 0.30
C GLY A 372 5.74 -15.82 1.45
N GLN A 373 6.74 -14.93 1.34
CA GLN A 373 6.87 -13.75 2.21
C GLN A 373 5.93 -12.62 1.76
N ARG A 374 5.89 -12.32 0.46
CA ARG A 374 5.01 -11.31 -0.14
C ARG A 374 3.53 -11.64 0.07
N LYS A 375 3.12 -12.90 -0.07
CA LYS A 375 1.77 -13.39 0.24
C LYS A 375 1.39 -13.16 1.71
N ARG A 376 2.31 -13.38 2.66
CA ARG A 376 2.09 -13.02 4.07
C ARG A 376 1.98 -11.51 4.29
N VAL A 377 2.75 -10.67 3.56
CA VAL A 377 2.58 -9.21 3.60
C VAL A 377 1.24 -8.77 2.98
N ASN A 378 0.78 -9.44 1.92
CA ASN A 378 -0.51 -9.24 1.28
C ASN A 378 -1.68 -9.49 2.25
N VAL A 379 -1.63 -10.59 3.02
CA VAL A 379 -2.60 -10.85 4.11
C VAL A 379 -2.48 -9.80 5.23
N GLY A 380 -1.25 -9.44 5.62
CA GLY A 380 -0.98 -8.45 6.66
C GLY A 380 -1.57 -7.07 6.37
N LEU A 381 -1.64 -6.64 5.10
CA LEU A 381 -2.26 -5.38 4.68
C LEU A 381 -3.75 -5.28 5.05
N GLU A 382 -4.45 -6.41 5.10
CA GLU A 382 -5.86 -6.50 5.51
C GLU A 382 -6.01 -6.72 7.02
N MET A 383 -5.23 -7.64 7.62
CA MET A 383 -5.24 -7.88 9.08
C MET A 383 -4.95 -6.61 9.90
N VAL A 384 -4.04 -5.76 9.43
CA VAL A 384 -3.62 -4.52 10.11
C VAL A 384 -4.77 -3.52 10.35
N MET A 385 -5.90 -3.63 9.65
CA MET A 385 -7.05 -2.77 9.94
C MET A 385 -8.00 -3.31 11.01
N GLU A 386 -7.68 -4.43 11.67
CA GLU A 386 -8.57 -5.15 12.61
C GLU A 386 -9.96 -5.41 11.98
N PRO A 387 -10.05 -6.28 10.95
CA PRO A 387 -11.30 -6.63 10.30
C PRO A 387 -12.21 -7.48 11.21
N SER A 388 -13.52 -7.43 10.97
CA SER A 388 -14.52 -8.32 11.57
C SER A 388 -14.88 -9.50 10.66
N LEU A 389 -14.72 -9.34 9.34
CA LEU A 389 -14.79 -10.40 8.34
C LEU A 389 -13.54 -10.30 7.47
N LEU A 390 -12.83 -11.41 7.29
CA LEU A 390 -11.62 -11.49 6.47
C LEU A 390 -11.81 -12.58 5.41
N ILE A 391 -11.89 -12.16 4.15
CA ILE A 391 -11.99 -13.02 2.98
C ILE A 391 -10.60 -13.16 2.34
N LEU A 392 -10.15 -14.38 2.07
CA LEU A 392 -8.85 -14.63 1.43
C LEU A 392 -8.96 -15.59 0.24
N ASP A 393 -8.54 -15.14 -0.94
CA ASP A 393 -8.47 -15.99 -2.13
C ASP A 393 -7.08 -16.65 -2.24
N GLU A 394 -7.05 -17.97 -2.14
CA GLU A 394 -5.86 -18.83 -2.15
C GLU A 394 -4.66 -18.31 -1.32
N PRO A 395 -4.79 -18.07 0.01
CA PRO A 395 -3.73 -17.47 0.83
C PRO A 395 -2.48 -18.37 1.01
N THR A 396 -2.59 -19.66 0.71
CA THR A 396 -1.50 -20.66 0.87
C THR A 396 -0.76 -21.01 -0.42
N THR A 397 -1.18 -20.52 -1.59
CA THR A 397 -0.48 -20.84 -2.85
C THR A 397 0.90 -20.18 -2.88
N GLY A 398 1.93 -20.94 -3.28
CA GLY A 398 3.34 -20.50 -3.25
C GLY A 398 3.98 -20.43 -1.86
N LEU A 399 3.35 -20.97 -0.81
CA LEU A 399 3.96 -21.14 0.51
C LEU A 399 4.39 -22.60 0.73
N ASP A 400 5.48 -22.77 1.47
CA ASP A 400 5.85 -24.07 2.05
C ASP A 400 4.89 -24.47 3.19
N SER A 401 4.82 -25.77 3.49
CA SER A 401 3.90 -26.32 4.49
C SER A 401 4.06 -25.72 5.90
N ALA A 402 5.26 -25.27 6.28
CA ALA A 402 5.50 -24.65 7.58
C ALA A 402 5.02 -23.19 7.59
N SER A 403 5.29 -22.40 6.53
CA SER A 403 4.74 -21.06 6.36
C SER A 403 3.20 -21.07 6.28
N SER A 404 2.60 -22.03 5.57
CA SER A 404 1.15 -22.22 5.49
C SER A 404 0.55 -22.57 6.86
N THR A 405 1.22 -23.43 7.63
CA THR A 405 0.81 -23.75 9.01
C THR A 405 0.94 -22.54 9.95
N LEU A 406 1.96 -21.71 9.79
CA LEU A 406 2.13 -20.46 10.55
C LEU A 406 1.03 -19.45 10.20
N LEU A 407 0.73 -19.27 8.92
CA LEU A 407 -0.34 -18.39 8.43
C LEU A 407 -1.71 -18.84 8.94
N LEU A 408 -2.01 -20.14 8.92
CA LEU A 408 -3.28 -20.65 9.43
C LEU A 408 -3.39 -20.54 10.95
N LYS A 409 -2.28 -20.72 11.70
CA LYS A 409 -2.23 -20.41 13.14
C LYS A 409 -2.49 -18.92 13.43
N ALA A 410 -2.00 -18.00 12.58
CA ALA A 410 -2.28 -16.58 12.68
C ALA A 410 -3.77 -16.27 12.41
N LEU A 411 -4.35 -16.80 11.34
CA LEU A 411 -5.75 -16.59 10.97
C LEU A 411 -6.72 -17.18 12.01
N ARG A 412 -6.40 -18.36 12.56
CA ARG A 412 -7.18 -18.97 13.66
C ARG A 412 -7.05 -18.20 14.98
N ARG A 413 -5.93 -17.50 15.22
CA ARG A 413 -5.83 -16.55 16.34
C ARG A 413 -6.82 -15.41 16.16
N GLU A 414 -6.83 -14.74 15.00
CA GLU A 414 -7.80 -13.66 14.72
C GLU A 414 -9.25 -14.15 14.82
N ALA A 415 -9.56 -15.36 14.35
CA ALA A 415 -10.89 -15.95 14.52
C ALA A 415 -11.26 -16.08 16.02
N ALA A 416 -10.34 -16.51 16.88
CA ALA A 416 -10.54 -16.53 18.34
C ALA A 416 -10.63 -15.13 19.00
N GLU A 417 -10.44 -14.04 18.23
CA GLU A 417 -10.72 -12.64 18.62
C GLU A 417 -12.10 -12.16 18.12
N GLY A 418 -12.93 -13.07 17.59
CA GLY A 418 -14.30 -12.82 17.11
C GLY A 418 -14.44 -12.59 15.61
N VAL A 419 -13.34 -12.71 14.84
CA VAL A 419 -13.34 -12.49 13.39
C VAL A 419 -14.00 -13.67 12.66
N ASN A 420 -14.78 -13.38 11.62
CA ASN A 420 -15.23 -14.37 10.64
C ASN A 420 -14.14 -14.51 9.57
N VAL A 421 -13.55 -15.70 9.40
CA VAL A 421 -12.47 -15.92 8.41
C VAL A 421 -12.93 -16.91 7.36
N CYS A 422 -13.00 -16.49 6.10
CA CYS A 422 -13.37 -17.35 4.98
C CYS A 422 -12.23 -17.37 3.95
N MET A 423 -11.77 -18.56 3.53
CA MET A 423 -10.70 -18.66 2.54
C MET A 423 -10.90 -19.77 1.50
N VAL A 424 -10.54 -19.49 0.25
CA VAL A 424 -10.43 -20.51 -0.82
C VAL A 424 -9.10 -21.21 -0.72
N LEU A 425 -9.09 -22.53 -0.93
CA LEU A 425 -7.89 -23.36 -0.86
C LEU A 425 -7.81 -24.32 -2.04
N HIS A 426 -6.58 -24.59 -2.45
CA HIS A 426 -6.22 -25.55 -3.49
C HIS A 426 -5.35 -26.64 -2.84
N GLN A 427 -5.83 -27.90 -2.85
CA GLN A 427 -5.11 -29.11 -2.39
C GLN A 427 -4.32 -28.94 -1.06
N PRO A 428 -5.01 -28.74 0.09
CA PRO A 428 -4.36 -28.61 1.38
C PRO A 428 -3.93 -29.97 1.97
N SER A 429 -2.79 -30.01 2.65
CA SER A 429 -2.38 -31.18 3.42
C SER A 429 -3.39 -31.51 4.53
N TYR A 430 -3.52 -32.79 4.88
CA TYR A 430 -4.45 -33.25 5.93
C TYR A 430 -4.28 -32.52 7.28
N THR A 431 -3.03 -32.13 7.59
CA THR A 431 -2.66 -31.35 8.78
C THR A 431 -3.22 -29.92 8.78
N LEU A 432 -3.41 -29.30 7.61
CA LEU A 432 -4.10 -28.02 7.47
C LEU A 432 -5.62 -28.24 7.46
N PHE A 433 -6.10 -29.21 6.68
CA PHE A 433 -7.52 -29.59 6.59
C PHE A 433 -8.17 -29.78 7.97
N ARG A 434 -7.56 -30.58 8.85
CA ARG A 434 -8.03 -30.83 10.23
C ARG A 434 -7.99 -29.61 11.17
N THR A 435 -7.53 -28.43 10.72
CA THR A 435 -7.46 -27.21 11.55
C THR A 435 -8.45 -26.10 11.18
N PHE A 436 -9.28 -26.30 10.15
CA PHE A 436 -10.45 -25.46 9.88
C PHE A 436 -11.65 -25.88 10.73
N ASP A 437 -12.55 -24.94 10.98
CA ASP A 437 -13.77 -25.19 11.76
C ASP A 437 -14.90 -25.71 10.87
N ASP A 438 -15.09 -25.08 9.70
CA ASP A 438 -16.08 -25.42 8.68
C ASP A 438 -15.43 -25.55 7.29
N ILE A 439 -16.11 -26.26 6.40
CA ILE A 439 -15.74 -26.36 4.99
C ILE A 439 -16.98 -26.32 4.08
N ILE A 440 -16.81 -25.67 2.93
CA ILE A 440 -17.74 -25.64 1.79
C ILE A 440 -17.05 -26.36 0.63
N PHE A 441 -17.63 -27.47 0.16
CA PHE A 441 -17.24 -28.11 -1.09
C PHE A 441 -18.15 -27.65 -2.22
N LEU A 442 -17.56 -27.05 -3.26
CA LEU A 442 -18.23 -26.66 -4.49
C LEU A 442 -17.89 -27.64 -5.61
N ALA A 443 -18.91 -28.06 -6.37
CA ALA A 443 -18.78 -28.90 -7.56
C ALA A 443 -18.66 -28.06 -8.84
N LYS A 444 -18.35 -28.72 -9.96
CA LYS A 444 -18.42 -28.11 -11.31
C LYS A 444 -19.82 -27.51 -11.54
N GLY A 445 -19.88 -26.30 -12.11
CA GLY A 445 -21.12 -25.51 -12.22
C GLY A 445 -21.47 -24.65 -10.99
N GLY A 446 -20.64 -24.68 -9.93
CA GLY A 446 -20.80 -23.84 -8.74
C GLY A 446 -22.04 -24.22 -7.92
N LEU A 447 -22.23 -25.53 -7.73
CA LEU A 447 -23.23 -26.16 -6.86
C LEU A 447 -22.56 -26.59 -5.55
N THR A 448 -23.26 -26.55 -4.42
CA THR A 448 -22.72 -27.03 -3.13
C THR A 448 -22.88 -28.53 -2.98
N ALA A 449 -21.79 -29.27 -2.74
CA ALA A 449 -21.80 -30.71 -2.49
C ALA A 449 -21.73 -31.06 -0.98
N TYR A 450 -21.23 -30.15 -0.16
CA TYR A 450 -21.26 -30.19 1.30
C TYR A 450 -21.00 -28.80 1.87
N HIS A 451 -21.64 -28.47 3.00
CA HIS A 451 -21.32 -27.30 3.80
C HIS A 451 -21.55 -27.59 5.30
N GLY A 452 -20.47 -27.58 6.09
CA GLY A 452 -20.57 -27.82 7.53
C GLY A 452 -19.23 -28.05 8.23
N PRO A 453 -19.25 -28.49 9.50
CA PRO A 453 -18.04 -28.65 10.30
C PRO A 453 -17.11 -29.74 9.74
N VAL A 454 -15.79 -29.51 9.72
CA VAL A 454 -14.81 -30.42 9.10
C VAL A 454 -14.88 -31.84 9.67
N LYS A 455 -15.13 -31.98 10.98
CA LYS A 455 -15.24 -33.27 11.67
C LYS A 455 -16.34 -34.18 11.10
N LYS A 456 -17.39 -33.60 10.50
CA LYS A 456 -18.54 -34.33 9.95
C LYS A 456 -18.42 -34.63 8.45
N VAL A 457 -17.32 -34.23 7.80
CA VAL A 457 -17.07 -34.49 6.38
C VAL A 457 -16.91 -35.98 6.13
N GLU A 458 -16.04 -36.63 6.92
CA GLU A 458 -15.74 -38.05 6.81
C GLU A 458 -17.00 -38.89 7.13
N GLU A 459 -17.81 -38.48 8.13
CA GLU A 459 -19.13 -39.06 8.46
C GLU A 459 -20.13 -38.95 7.30
N TYR A 460 -20.30 -37.76 6.70
CA TYR A 460 -21.27 -37.49 5.64
C TYR A 460 -20.95 -38.25 4.35
N PHE A 461 -19.70 -38.24 3.90
CA PHE A 461 -19.32 -38.94 2.67
C PHE A 461 -19.36 -40.46 2.84
N ALA A 462 -18.98 -41.00 4.01
CA ALA A 462 -19.15 -42.42 4.31
C ALA A 462 -20.63 -42.85 4.27
N GLY A 463 -21.54 -42.02 4.82
CA GLY A 463 -22.99 -42.23 4.74
C GLY A 463 -23.60 -42.14 3.33
N ILE A 464 -22.80 -41.80 2.31
CA ILE A 464 -23.19 -41.71 0.89
C ILE A 464 -22.52 -42.83 0.04
N GLY A 465 -21.71 -43.71 0.66
CA GLY A 465 -20.95 -44.75 -0.03
C GLY A 465 -19.53 -44.33 -0.45
N ILE A 466 -19.07 -43.15 0.00
CA ILE A 466 -17.74 -42.61 -0.33
C ILE A 466 -16.82 -42.77 0.89
N VAL A 467 -16.17 -43.93 0.98
CA VAL A 467 -15.13 -44.23 1.96
C VAL A 467 -13.76 -43.85 1.39
N VAL A 468 -12.98 -43.05 2.12
CA VAL A 468 -11.63 -42.67 1.71
C VAL A 468 -10.68 -43.86 1.87
N PRO A 469 -9.89 -44.25 0.85
CA PRO A 469 -8.93 -45.34 0.98
C PRO A 469 -7.76 -45.02 1.92
N ASP A 470 -7.21 -46.06 2.56
CA ASP A 470 -6.03 -45.94 3.42
C ASP A 470 -4.87 -45.22 2.71
N ARG A 471 -4.21 -44.32 3.47
CA ARG A 471 -3.04 -43.51 3.05
C ARG A 471 -3.33 -42.46 1.96
N VAL A 472 -4.57 -42.28 1.51
CA VAL A 472 -4.97 -41.15 0.65
C VAL A 472 -5.29 -39.92 1.50
N ASN A 473 -5.05 -38.71 0.99
CA ASN A 473 -5.43 -37.45 1.66
C ASN A 473 -6.94 -37.16 1.43
N PRO A 474 -7.81 -37.18 2.46
CA PRO A 474 -9.26 -36.98 2.30
C PRO A 474 -9.70 -35.77 1.47
N PRO A 475 -9.22 -34.52 1.70
CA PRO A 475 -9.61 -33.38 0.87
C PRO A 475 -9.30 -33.53 -0.62
N ASP A 476 -8.18 -34.18 -0.97
CA ASP A 476 -7.81 -34.40 -2.38
C ASP A 476 -8.74 -35.45 -2.99
N HIS A 477 -9.00 -36.55 -2.29
CA HIS A 477 -9.95 -37.60 -2.73
C HIS A 477 -11.37 -37.06 -2.98
N TYR A 478 -11.87 -36.17 -2.10
CA TYR A 478 -13.17 -35.52 -2.32
C TYR A 478 -13.14 -34.57 -3.52
N ILE A 479 -12.03 -33.87 -3.78
CA ILE A 479 -11.88 -33.04 -4.98
C ILE A 479 -11.82 -33.90 -6.25
N ASP A 480 -11.09 -35.01 -6.26
CA ASP A 480 -10.97 -35.91 -7.40
C ASP A 480 -12.32 -36.56 -7.79
N ILE A 481 -13.16 -36.87 -6.80
CA ILE A 481 -14.53 -37.34 -7.03
C ILE A 481 -15.41 -36.21 -7.59
N LEU A 482 -15.34 -35.00 -7.05
CA LEU A 482 -16.09 -33.83 -7.54
C LEU A 482 -15.61 -33.33 -8.92
N GLU A 483 -14.37 -33.63 -9.30
CA GLU A 483 -13.79 -33.43 -10.63
C GLU A 483 -14.28 -34.50 -11.62
N GLY A 484 -14.61 -35.70 -11.13
CA GLY A 484 -15.00 -36.87 -11.93
C GLY A 484 -13.84 -37.78 -12.34
N LEU A 485 -12.66 -37.62 -11.72
CA LEU A 485 -11.47 -38.45 -11.98
C LEU A 485 -11.57 -39.83 -11.30
N VAL A 486 -12.11 -39.85 -10.09
CA VAL A 486 -12.37 -41.07 -9.31
C VAL A 486 -13.88 -41.34 -9.30
N LYS A 487 -14.27 -42.55 -9.69
CA LYS A 487 -15.66 -43.01 -9.58
C LYS A 487 -15.90 -43.62 -8.19
N PRO A 488 -16.97 -43.26 -7.47
CA PRO A 488 -17.42 -43.98 -6.28
C PRO A 488 -17.75 -45.45 -6.59
N ASN A 489 -17.53 -46.35 -5.62
CA ASN A 489 -17.74 -47.79 -5.81
C ASN A 489 -19.22 -48.23 -5.87
N GLU A 490 -20.17 -47.33 -5.56
CA GLU A 490 -21.60 -47.66 -5.36
C GLU A 490 -22.53 -46.94 -6.34
N GLY A 491 -22.15 -46.84 -7.62
CA GLY A 491 -23.00 -46.27 -8.69
C GLY A 491 -23.29 -44.77 -8.63
N VAL A 492 -22.93 -44.10 -7.53
CA VAL A 492 -23.12 -42.66 -7.33
C VAL A 492 -22.34 -41.85 -8.36
N THR A 493 -23.06 -41.11 -9.22
CA THR A 493 -22.42 -40.22 -10.19
C THR A 493 -22.07 -38.88 -9.54
N TYR A 494 -20.90 -38.31 -9.86
CA TYR A 494 -20.43 -37.04 -9.26
C TYR A 494 -21.42 -35.87 -9.43
N GLN A 495 -22.22 -35.89 -10.49
CA GLN A 495 -23.29 -34.93 -10.79
C GLN A 495 -24.49 -35.02 -9.82
N GLN A 496 -24.74 -36.20 -9.23
CA GLN A 496 -25.79 -36.42 -8.24
C GLN A 496 -25.40 -35.90 -6.85
N LEU A 497 -24.11 -35.72 -6.54
CA LEU A 497 -23.63 -35.35 -5.19
C LEU A 497 -24.19 -33.99 -4.68
N PRO A 498 -24.26 -32.91 -5.48
CA PRO A 498 -24.89 -31.67 -5.05
C PRO A 498 -26.41 -31.80 -4.87
N VAL A 499 -27.06 -32.66 -5.67
CA VAL A 499 -28.51 -32.93 -5.54
C VAL A 499 -28.79 -33.70 -4.24
N ARG A 500 -27.96 -34.70 -3.90
CA ARG A 500 -28.00 -35.37 -2.59
C ARG A 500 -27.83 -34.38 -1.42
N TRP A 501 -26.93 -33.40 -1.55
CA TRP A 501 -26.76 -32.34 -0.54
C TRP A 501 -27.99 -31.42 -0.42
N MET A 502 -28.63 -31.05 -1.55
CA MET A 502 -29.87 -30.29 -1.53
C MET A 502 -31.00 -31.05 -0.83
N LEU A 503 -31.23 -32.31 -1.21
CA LEU A 503 -32.24 -33.19 -0.63
C LEU A 503 -32.01 -33.41 0.88
N HIS A 504 -30.78 -33.72 1.30
CA HIS A 504 -30.39 -33.92 2.71
C HIS A 504 -30.74 -32.72 3.61
N ASN A 505 -30.74 -31.50 3.07
CA ASN A 505 -31.01 -30.27 3.82
C ASN A 505 -32.39 -29.66 3.52
N GLY A 506 -33.22 -30.30 2.69
CA GLY A 506 -34.53 -29.78 2.28
C GLY A 506 -34.47 -28.52 1.41
N TYR A 507 -33.37 -28.30 0.67
CA TYR A 507 -33.24 -27.18 -0.26
C TYR A 507 -33.96 -27.47 -1.59
N PRO A 508 -34.54 -26.46 -2.27
CA PRO A 508 -35.19 -26.66 -3.55
C PRO A 508 -34.17 -27.08 -4.63
N VAL A 509 -34.49 -28.15 -5.34
CA VAL A 509 -33.69 -28.65 -6.48
C VAL A 509 -34.10 -27.90 -7.75
N PRO A 510 -33.15 -27.39 -8.57
CA PRO A 510 -33.47 -26.74 -9.85
C PRO A 510 -34.26 -27.65 -10.81
N PRO A 511 -35.18 -27.12 -11.63
CA PRO A 511 -36.01 -27.93 -12.54
C PRO A 511 -35.21 -28.79 -13.51
N ASP A 512 -34.03 -28.34 -13.96
CA ASP A 512 -33.16 -29.10 -14.86
C ASP A 512 -32.40 -30.25 -14.15
N MET A 513 -32.42 -30.31 -12.82
CA MET A 513 -31.75 -31.33 -12.00
C MET A 513 -32.74 -32.29 -11.31
N LEU A 514 -34.05 -32.14 -11.53
CA LEU A 514 -35.07 -33.03 -10.95
C LEU A 514 -34.87 -34.48 -11.36
N HIS A 515 -34.47 -34.76 -12.62
CA HIS A 515 -34.19 -36.11 -13.08
C HIS A 515 -33.12 -36.84 -12.23
N PHE A 516 -32.11 -36.13 -11.70
CA PHE A 516 -31.16 -36.71 -10.76
C PHE A 516 -31.78 -37.01 -9.39
N ALA A 517 -32.74 -36.20 -8.92
CA ALA A 517 -33.48 -36.48 -7.70
C ALA A 517 -34.42 -37.69 -7.87
N ASP A 518 -35.06 -37.80 -9.04
CA ASP A 518 -35.88 -38.94 -9.43
C ASP A 518 -35.01 -40.22 -9.51
N GLU A 519 -33.85 -40.18 -10.17
CA GLU A 519 -32.84 -41.26 -10.17
C GLU A 519 -32.39 -41.66 -8.76
N ILE A 520 -32.10 -40.69 -7.89
CA ILE A 520 -31.73 -40.96 -6.49
C ILE A 520 -32.87 -41.68 -5.78
N SER A 521 -34.12 -41.26 -5.96
CA SER A 521 -35.27 -41.93 -5.35
C SER A 521 -35.48 -43.35 -5.91
N ALA A 522 -35.41 -43.53 -7.22
CA ALA A 522 -35.54 -44.81 -7.90
C ALA A 522 -34.39 -45.77 -7.56
N SER A 523 -33.19 -45.27 -7.25
CA SER A 523 -32.06 -46.11 -6.81
C SER A 523 -32.29 -46.82 -5.47
N SER A 524 -33.30 -46.39 -4.69
CA SER A 524 -33.76 -47.11 -3.48
C SER A 524 -34.70 -48.29 -3.79
N SER A 525 -35.15 -48.44 -5.05
CA SER A 525 -36.05 -49.50 -5.53
C SER A 525 -35.53 -50.08 -6.85
N SER A 526 -34.62 -51.06 -6.78
CA SER A 526 -33.88 -51.56 -7.94
C SER A 526 -34.76 -52.18 -9.05
N THR A 527 -34.54 -51.75 -10.30
CA THR A 527 -34.12 -52.61 -11.45
C THR A 527 -33.78 -51.74 -12.67
N ASN A 528 -32.90 -52.25 -13.55
CA ASN A 528 -32.38 -51.58 -14.75
C ASN A 528 -33.43 -51.09 -15.77
N THR A 529 -33.07 -50.08 -16.57
CA THR A 529 -33.45 -50.01 -18.00
C THR A 529 -32.42 -49.18 -18.80
N ASN A 530 -32.37 -49.38 -20.12
CA ASN A 530 -31.36 -48.79 -21.02
C ASN A 530 -31.90 -47.65 -21.90
N HIS A 531 -30.99 -46.81 -22.40
CA HIS A 531 -31.13 -45.86 -23.52
C HIS A 531 -32.09 -44.67 -23.36
N VAL A 532 -31.64 -43.48 -23.79
CA VAL A 532 -31.96 -42.92 -25.12
C VAL A 532 -30.96 -41.80 -25.48
N THR A 533 -30.60 -41.69 -26.75
CA THR A 533 -29.77 -40.61 -27.32
C THR A 533 -30.62 -39.46 -27.86
N LYS A 534 -30.31 -38.23 -27.45
CA LYS A 534 -30.66 -36.95 -28.10
C LYS A 534 -29.87 -35.81 -27.43
N GLY A 535 -29.49 -34.74 -28.11
CA GLY A 535 -29.57 -34.44 -29.54
C GLY A 535 -28.59 -33.33 -29.91
N THR A 536 -28.38 -33.12 -31.21
CA THR A 536 -27.46 -32.09 -31.73
C THR A 536 -27.99 -30.69 -31.42
N GLU A 537 -27.18 -29.83 -30.79
CA GLU A 537 -27.50 -28.39 -30.70
C GLU A 537 -27.23 -27.73 -32.06
N GLU A 538 -28.25 -27.12 -32.66
CA GLU A 538 -28.09 -26.31 -33.87
C GLU A 538 -27.42 -24.98 -33.52
N ALA A 539 -26.16 -24.81 -33.94
CA ALA A 539 -25.44 -23.56 -33.78
C ALA A 539 -25.99 -22.51 -34.76
N THR A 540 -26.95 -21.70 -34.32
CA THR A 540 -27.43 -20.54 -35.08
C THR A 540 -26.35 -19.46 -35.11
N ASP A 541 -25.80 -19.15 -36.29
CA ASP A 541 -24.85 -18.04 -36.47
C ASP A 541 -25.49 -16.69 -36.09
N GLN A 542 -25.15 -16.18 -34.91
CA GLN A 542 -25.54 -14.84 -34.48
C GLN A 542 -24.47 -13.82 -34.89
N SER A 543 -24.91 -12.70 -35.47
CA SER A 543 -24.02 -11.69 -36.04
C SER A 543 -23.10 -11.08 -34.98
N PHE A 544 -21.79 -11.20 -35.21
CA PHE A 544 -20.71 -10.57 -34.42
C PHE A 544 -20.93 -9.07 -34.16
N ALA A 545 -21.54 -8.34 -35.10
CA ALA A 545 -21.87 -6.93 -34.93
C ALA A 545 -23.00 -6.69 -33.92
N GLY A 546 -23.95 -7.63 -33.82
CA GLY A 546 -25.02 -7.63 -32.81
C GLY A 546 -24.50 -7.98 -31.42
N GLU A 547 -23.66 -9.01 -31.31
CA GLU A 547 -22.96 -9.34 -30.06
C GLU A 547 -22.13 -8.15 -29.56
N PHE A 548 -21.35 -7.49 -30.43
CA PHE A 548 -20.56 -6.32 -30.07
C PHE A 548 -21.42 -5.14 -29.59
N TRP A 549 -22.59 -4.91 -30.17
CA TRP A 549 -23.47 -3.82 -29.75
C TRP A 549 -24.17 -4.11 -28.41
N GLU A 550 -24.62 -5.35 -28.17
CA GLU A 550 -25.15 -5.77 -26.87
C GLU A 550 -24.05 -5.84 -25.80
N GLU A 551 -22.83 -6.26 -26.13
CA GLU A 551 -21.66 -6.19 -25.23
C GLU A 551 -21.29 -4.74 -24.91
N MET A 552 -21.29 -3.83 -25.89
CA MET A 552 -21.01 -2.41 -25.66
C MET A 552 -22.10 -1.75 -24.81
N LYS A 553 -23.37 -1.99 -25.12
CA LYS A 553 -24.54 -1.49 -24.38
C LYS A 553 -24.59 -2.02 -22.94
N SER A 554 -24.31 -3.32 -22.74
CA SER A 554 -24.24 -3.91 -21.40
C SER A 554 -23.01 -3.48 -20.61
N ASN A 555 -21.86 -3.20 -21.26
CA ASN A 555 -20.71 -2.55 -20.62
C ASN A 555 -21.04 -1.09 -20.19
N VAL A 556 -21.73 -0.32 -21.03
CA VAL A 556 -22.18 1.05 -20.69
C VAL A 556 -23.19 1.02 -19.54
N GLN A 557 -24.14 0.08 -19.55
CA GLN A 557 -25.08 -0.10 -18.43
C GLN A 557 -24.35 -0.54 -17.16
N LEU A 558 -23.41 -1.48 -17.22
CA LEU A 558 -22.56 -1.85 -16.07
C LEU A 558 -21.75 -0.66 -15.52
N GLN A 559 -21.27 0.24 -16.39
CA GLN A 559 -20.63 1.49 -15.96
C GLN A 559 -21.63 2.45 -15.33
N LYS A 560 -22.86 2.56 -15.84
CA LYS A 560 -23.92 3.38 -15.23
C LYS A 560 -24.30 2.85 -13.84
N ASP A 561 -24.60 1.56 -13.73
CA ASP A 561 -24.92 0.86 -12.47
C ASP A 561 -23.79 1.08 -11.44
N HIS A 562 -22.52 1.03 -11.89
CA HIS A 562 -21.35 1.28 -11.05
C HIS A 562 -21.17 2.76 -10.65
N ILE A 563 -21.45 3.69 -11.55
CA ILE A 563 -21.44 5.14 -11.25
C ILE A 563 -22.50 5.44 -10.20
N GLU A 564 -23.73 4.93 -10.34
CA GLU A 564 -24.79 5.07 -9.33
C GLU A 564 -24.35 4.43 -7.99
N ALA A 565 -23.85 3.20 -7.99
CA ALA A 565 -23.35 2.54 -6.77
C ALA A 565 -22.13 3.24 -6.11
N THR A 566 -21.41 4.10 -6.83
CA THR A 566 -20.23 4.82 -6.33
C THR A 566 -20.54 6.27 -5.92
N PHE A 567 -21.51 6.92 -6.57
CA PHE A 567 -21.99 8.27 -6.22
C PHE A 567 -23.09 8.27 -5.16
N LEU A 568 -23.94 7.24 -5.12
CA LEU A 568 -24.87 7.05 -4.01
C LEU A 568 -24.07 6.81 -2.74
N SER A 569 -24.21 7.71 -1.77
CA SER A 569 -23.56 7.63 -0.47
C SER A 569 -24.11 6.46 0.35
N ILE A 570 -23.61 5.24 0.08
CA ILE A 570 -23.96 4.03 0.83
C ILE A 570 -23.73 4.31 2.32
N LYS A 571 -24.82 4.17 3.09
CA LYS A 571 -24.83 4.48 4.52
C LYS A 571 -23.90 3.53 5.26
N ASP A 572 -22.81 4.06 5.81
CA ASP A 572 -21.85 3.27 6.59
C ASP A 572 -22.49 2.75 7.88
N LEU A 573 -22.65 1.43 7.97
CA LEU A 573 -23.21 0.72 9.12
C LEU A 573 -22.12 0.11 10.02
N SER A 574 -20.84 0.26 9.67
CA SER A 574 -19.72 -0.29 10.44
C SER A 574 -19.43 0.45 11.75
N ASN A 575 -20.06 1.63 11.96
CA ASN A 575 -19.78 2.59 13.02
C ASN A 575 -18.30 3.06 13.12
N ARG A 576 -17.43 2.70 12.15
CA ARG A 576 -15.99 2.97 12.20
C ARG A 576 -15.65 4.29 11.51
N ARG A 577 -15.38 5.32 12.32
CA ARG A 577 -14.81 6.59 11.85
C ARG A 577 -13.36 6.41 11.39
N THR A 578 -13.17 6.19 10.09
CA THR A 578 -11.86 6.23 9.42
C THR A 578 -11.33 7.68 9.30
N PRO A 579 -10.01 7.90 9.17
CA PRO A 579 -9.44 9.24 9.06
C PRO A 579 -9.93 9.97 7.80
N GLY A 580 -10.31 11.24 7.95
CA GLY A 580 -10.80 12.06 6.84
C GLY A 580 -9.75 12.34 5.75
N ILE A 581 -10.23 12.77 4.57
CA ILE A 581 -9.44 12.99 3.34
C ILE A 581 -8.14 13.78 3.59
N SER A 582 -8.20 14.86 4.38
CA SER A 582 -7.02 15.70 4.69
C SER A 582 -5.95 14.99 5.52
N ARG A 583 -6.31 14.00 6.35
CA ARG A 583 -5.35 13.13 7.06
C ARG A 583 -4.78 12.08 6.11
N GLN A 584 -5.63 11.45 5.29
CA GLN A 584 -5.18 10.48 4.27
C GLN A 584 -4.21 11.12 3.27
N TYR A 585 -4.51 12.32 2.76
CA TYR A 585 -3.64 13.09 1.87
C TYR A 585 -2.25 13.28 2.47
N ARG A 586 -2.14 13.67 3.76
CA ARG A 586 -0.83 13.82 4.44
C ARG A 586 -0.07 12.50 4.57
N TYR A 587 -0.76 11.36 4.70
CA TYR A 587 -0.13 10.04 4.71
C TYR A 587 0.31 9.58 3.32
N TYR A 588 -0.50 9.82 2.29
CA TYR A 588 -0.15 9.57 0.90
C TYR A 588 1.02 10.44 0.43
N LEU A 589 1.03 11.75 0.73
CA LEU A 589 2.13 12.66 0.39
C LEU A 589 3.47 12.16 0.95
N GLY A 590 3.46 11.71 2.21
CA GLY A 590 4.61 11.08 2.86
C GLY A 590 4.96 9.65 2.40
N ARG A 591 4.15 9.05 1.51
CA ARG A 591 4.40 7.78 0.82
C ARG A 591 4.96 8.03 -0.58
N VAL A 592 4.24 8.81 -1.39
CA VAL A 592 4.61 9.17 -2.77
C VAL A 592 5.97 9.89 -2.79
N GLY A 593 6.22 10.82 -1.86
CA GLY A 593 7.53 11.45 -1.73
C GLY A 593 8.69 10.49 -1.39
N LYS A 594 8.43 9.30 -0.83
CA LYS A 594 9.46 8.25 -0.67
C LYS A 594 9.64 7.39 -1.91
N GLN A 595 8.53 7.07 -2.59
CA GLN A 595 8.55 6.37 -3.88
C GLN A 595 9.42 7.17 -4.85
N GLN A 596 9.11 8.47 -5.00
CA GLN A 596 9.88 9.42 -5.82
C GLN A 596 11.37 9.48 -5.43
N LEU A 597 11.71 9.50 -4.12
CA LEU A 597 13.11 9.50 -3.68
C LEU A 597 13.88 8.20 -4.00
N ARG A 598 13.23 7.02 -3.96
CA ARG A 598 13.85 5.73 -4.37
C ARG A 598 13.87 5.52 -5.90
N GLU A 599 13.09 6.34 -6.62
CA GLU A 599 13.04 6.45 -8.07
C GLU A 599 13.88 7.62 -8.61
N ALA A 600 14.64 8.32 -7.74
CA ALA A 600 15.45 9.49 -8.10
C ALA A 600 16.46 9.21 -9.23
N LYS A 601 16.96 7.98 -9.35
CA LYS A 601 17.78 7.54 -10.49
C LYS A 601 17.06 7.71 -11.84
N SER A 602 15.77 7.35 -11.91
CA SER A 602 14.96 7.50 -13.13
C SER A 602 14.66 8.97 -13.41
N GLN A 603 14.45 9.80 -12.38
CA GLN A 603 14.29 11.25 -12.53
C GLN A 603 15.58 11.94 -13.02
N ALA A 604 16.75 11.49 -12.55
CA ALA A 604 18.04 12.01 -13.00
C ALA A 604 18.27 11.77 -14.51
N VAL A 605 17.82 10.63 -15.05
CA VAL A 605 17.85 10.37 -16.50
C VAL A 605 16.91 11.32 -17.25
N ASP A 606 15.69 11.54 -16.76
CA ASP A 606 14.74 12.49 -17.38
C ASP A 606 15.30 13.92 -17.42
N TYR A 607 15.97 14.35 -16.35
CA TYR A 607 16.62 15.67 -16.27
C TYR A 607 17.86 15.75 -17.17
N LEU A 608 18.65 14.69 -17.30
CA LEU A 608 19.78 14.61 -18.23
C LEU A 608 19.31 14.70 -19.69
N LEU A 609 18.21 14.03 -20.04
CA LEU A 609 17.61 14.12 -21.38
C LEU A 609 17.10 15.52 -21.70
N LEU A 610 16.48 16.22 -20.74
CA LEU A 610 16.06 17.62 -20.91
C LEU A 610 17.25 18.58 -21.04
N LEU A 611 18.33 18.36 -20.28
CA LEU A 611 19.57 19.12 -20.37
C LEU A 611 20.24 18.95 -21.74
N VAL A 612 20.36 17.72 -22.23
CA VAL A 612 20.90 17.41 -23.57
C VAL A 612 20.02 17.99 -24.68
N ALA A 613 18.70 17.87 -24.58
CA ALA A 613 17.76 18.47 -25.54
C ALA A 613 17.84 20.01 -25.57
N GLY A 614 18.04 20.66 -24.41
CA GLY A 614 18.28 22.10 -24.32
C GLY A 614 19.58 22.54 -24.98
N ALA A 615 20.64 21.74 -24.87
CA ALA A 615 21.93 22.01 -25.50
C ALA A 615 21.90 21.81 -27.03
N ILE A 616 21.30 20.71 -27.50
CA ILE A 616 21.16 20.41 -28.94
C ILE A 616 20.27 21.47 -29.61
N LEU A 617 19.10 21.77 -29.05
CA LEU A 617 18.24 22.82 -29.62
C LEU A 617 18.88 24.21 -29.50
N GLY A 618 19.51 24.54 -28.37
CA GLY A 618 20.16 25.83 -28.18
C GLY A 618 21.31 26.11 -29.16
N THR A 619 22.01 25.07 -29.64
CA THR A 619 23.08 25.20 -30.65
C THR A 619 22.56 25.21 -32.09
N LEU A 620 21.49 24.48 -32.38
CA LEU A 620 20.80 24.51 -33.69
C LEU A 620 20.03 25.82 -33.92
N THR A 621 19.44 26.39 -32.86
CA THR A 621 18.52 27.53 -32.96
C THR A 621 19.24 28.87 -32.76
N LYS A 622 20.09 29.23 -33.72
CA LYS A 622 20.55 30.62 -33.84
C LYS A 622 19.33 31.53 -34.04
N VAL A 623 19.22 32.58 -33.20
CA VAL A 623 18.06 33.49 -33.21
C VAL A 623 18.18 34.45 -34.38
N ASN A 624 17.40 34.21 -35.43
CA ASN A 624 17.24 35.16 -36.53
C ASN A 624 16.28 36.30 -36.11
N ASP A 625 16.74 37.54 -36.26
CA ASP A 625 15.98 38.74 -35.83
C ASP A 625 14.72 39.00 -36.66
N GLU A 626 14.64 38.50 -37.89
CA GLU A 626 13.47 38.67 -38.79
C GLU A 626 12.27 37.82 -38.36
N THR A 627 12.52 36.61 -37.85
CA THR A 627 11.49 35.63 -37.47
C THR A 627 11.31 35.51 -35.96
N PHE A 628 11.96 36.38 -35.18
CA PHE A 628 11.94 36.40 -33.71
C PHE A 628 12.28 35.05 -33.05
N GLY A 629 13.03 34.18 -33.74
CA GLY A 629 13.38 32.84 -33.28
C GLY A 629 12.22 31.82 -33.29
N SER A 630 11.10 32.10 -33.97
CA SER A 630 9.86 31.30 -33.94
C SER A 630 10.10 29.78 -34.11
N LEU A 631 10.85 29.38 -35.13
CA LEU A 631 11.20 27.98 -35.43
C LEU A 631 11.85 27.27 -34.23
N GLY A 632 12.71 27.97 -33.49
CA GLY A 632 13.37 27.42 -32.30
C GLY A 632 12.42 27.23 -31.13
N TYR A 633 11.47 28.15 -30.94
CA TYR A 633 10.39 27.97 -29.98
C TYR A 633 9.43 26.84 -30.38
N THR A 634 9.21 26.58 -31.67
CA THR A 634 8.46 25.41 -32.15
C THR A 634 9.14 24.10 -31.76
N TYR A 635 10.44 23.97 -32.00
CA TYR A 635 11.18 22.77 -31.56
C TYR A 635 11.26 22.65 -30.03
N THR A 636 11.36 23.78 -29.31
CA THR A 636 11.26 23.83 -27.84
C THR A 636 9.92 23.26 -27.36
N VAL A 637 8.79 23.73 -27.91
CA VAL A 637 7.44 23.28 -27.53
C VAL A 637 7.27 21.79 -27.79
N ILE A 638 7.75 21.27 -28.93
CA ILE A 638 7.69 19.83 -29.25
C ILE A 638 8.55 19.01 -28.28
N ALA A 639 9.84 19.34 -28.13
CA ALA A 639 10.79 18.54 -27.35
C ALA A 639 10.46 18.54 -25.85
N VAL A 640 10.15 19.71 -25.28
CA VAL A 640 9.75 19.81 -23.87
C VAL A 640 8.42 19.10 -23.64
N SER A 641 7.44 19.22 -24.55
CA SER A 641 6.18 18.47 -24.44
C SER A 641 6.41 16.96 -24.43
N LEU A 642 7.14 16.43 -25.41
CA LEU A 642 7.37 15.00 -25.59
C LEU A 642 8.10 14.40 -24.37
N LEU A 643 9.23 14.98 -23.97
CA LEU A 643 10.02 14.50 -22.83
C LEU A 643 9.23 14.59 -21.52
N CYS A 644 8.46 15.66 -21.31
CA CYS A 644 7.66 15.80 -20.10
C CYS A 644 6.45 14.86 -20.05
N LYS A 645 5.80 14.51 -21.18
CA LYS A 645 4.73 13.50 -21.18
C LYS A 645 5.26 12.10 -20.88
N ILE A 646 6.37 11.68 -21.48
CA ILE A 646 6.97 10.35 -21.22
C ILE A 646 7.39 10.22 -19.74
N ALA A 647 7.84 11.31 -19.11
CA ALA A 647 8.07 11.36 -17.67
C ALA A 647 6.78 11.25 -16.85
N ALA A 648 5.74 12.03 -17.19
CA ALA A 648 4.49 12.07 -16.43
C ALA A 648 3.56 10.86 -16.62
N LEU A 649 3.69 10.12 -17.73
CA LEU A 649 2.99 8.84 -17.95
C LEU A 649 3.30 7.84 -16.85
N ARG A 650 4.58 7.70 -16.48
CA ARG A 650 5.08 6.75 -15.47
C ARG A 650 4.44 6.97 -14.11
N SER A 651 4.00 8.19 -13.78
CA SER A 651 3.32 8.50 -12.53
C SER A 651 2.08 7.63 -12.34
N PHE A 652 1.09 7.69 -13.22
CA PHE A 652 -0.18 6.97 -13.01
C PHE A 652 -0.26 5.58 -13.69
N SER A 653 0.64 5.23 -14.61
CA SER A 653 0.57 3.95 -15.31
C SER A 653 0.99 2.74 -14.47
N LEU A 654 1.98 2.90 -13.58
CA LEU A 654 2.57 1.78 -12.81
C LEU A 654 1.81 1.42 -11.52
N ASP A 655 1.10 2.39 -10.92
CA ASP A 655 0.43 2.25 -9.61
C ASP A 655 -1.05 1.81 -9.71
N LYS A 656 -1.58 1.53 -10.91
CA LYS A 656 -3.03 1.34 -11.14
C LYS A 656 -3.63 0.22 -10.28
N LEU A 657 -2.99 -0.95 -10.26
CA LEU A 657 -3.49 -2.14 -9.55
C LEU A 657 -3.53 -1.90 -8.03
N GLN A 658 -2.49 -1.25 -7.50
CA GLN A 658 -2.40 -0.85 -6.10
C GLN A 658 -3.45 0.21 -5.75
N TYR A 659 -3.69 1.18 -6.64
CA TYR A 659 -4.74 2.19 -6.49
C TYR A 659 -6.15 1.56 -6.48
N TRP A 660 -6.46 0.64 -7.40
CA TRP A 660 -7.74 -0.07 -7.42
C TRP A 660 -7.94 -0.91 -6.17
N ARG A 661 -6.90 -1.63 -5.71
CA ARG A 661 -6.94 -2.35 -4.42
C ARG A 661 -7.23 -1.39 -3.25
N GLU A 662 -6.47 -0.30 -3.13
CA GLU A 662 -6.62 0.66 -2.02
C GLU A 662 -8.02 1.30 -2.00
N SER A 663 -8.56 1.63 -3.18
CA SER A 663 -9.92 2.17 -3.34
C SER A 663 -10.99 1.13 -2.99
N ALA A 664 -10.83 -0.12 -3.45
CA ALA A 664 -11.71 -1.24 -3.11
C ALA A 664 -11.65 -1.63 -1.61
N SER A 665 -10.63 -1.18 -0.89
CA SER A 665 -10.48 -1.30 0.58
C SER A 665 -10.89 -0.02 1.35
N GLY A 666 -11.59 0.91 0.70
CA GLY A 666 -12.22 2.08 1.32
C GLY A 666 -11.31 3.29 1.57
N ILE A 667 -10.16 3.38 0.87
CA ILE A 667 -9.24 4.52 0.95
C ILE A 667 -9.59 5.57 -0.13
N SER A 668 -9.43 6.86 0.16
CA SER A 668 -9.92 7.96 -0.69
C SER A 668 -9.10 8.18 -1.96
N SER A 669 -9.73 7.98 -3.12
CA SER A 669 -9.16 8.27 -4.44
C SER A 669 -8.74 9.73 -4.63
N LEU A 670 -9.47 10.68 -4.04
CA LEU A 670 -9.13 12.11 -4.10
C LEU A 670 -7.88 12.43 -3.27
N ALA A 671 -7.69 11.78 -2.12
CA ALA A 671 -6.46 11.89 -1.35
C ALA A 671 -5.26 11.30 -2.12
N HIS A 672 -5.45 10.18 -2.82
CA HIS A 672 -4.44 9.59 -3.70
C HIS A 672 -4.05 10.55 -4.84
N PHE A 673 -5.01 10.98 -5.66
CA PHE A 673 -4.75 11.82 -6.83
C PHE A 673 -4.04 13.14 -6.47
N LEU A 674 -4.58 13.89 -5.49
CA LEU A 674 -3.97 15.16 -5.06
C LEU A 674 -2.57 14.99 -4.48
N SER A 675 -2.30 13.89 -3.75
CA SER A 675 -0.96 13.63 -3.20
C SER A 675 0.11 13.39 -4.26
N LYS A 676 -0.31 12.93 -5.45
CA LYS A 676 0.58 12.61 -6.56
C LYS A 676 0.82 13.82 -7.43
N ASP A 677 -0.24 14.55 -7.78
CA ASP A 677 -0.14 15.83 -8.50
C ASP A 677 0.69 16.86 -7.71
N THR A 678 0.52 16.96 -6.38
CA THR A 678 1.32 17.89 -5.56
C THR A 678 2.81 17.51 -5.42
N ILE A 679 3.19 16.24 -5.65
CA ILE A 679 4.59 15.78 -5.70
C ILE A 679 5.18 15.94 -7.10
N ASP A 680 4.39 15.69 -8.15
CA ASP A 680 4.80 15.93 -9.54
C ASP A 680 4.84 17.43 -9.90
N LEU A 681 4.11 18.29 -9.18
CA LEU A 681 4.19 19.74 -9.32
C LEU A 681 5.61 20.26 -9.03
N PHE A 682 6.33 19.65 -8.08
CA PHE A 682 7.75 19.97 -7.84
C PHE A 682 8.60 19.64 -9.07
N SER A 683 8.42 18.46 -9.68
CA SER A 683 9.10 18.11 -10.93
C SER A 683 8.67 19.01 -12.11
N THR A 684 7.41 19.46 -12.12
CA THR A 684 6.84 20.39 -13.12
C THR A 684 7.48 21.78 -13.07
N LEU A 685 7.94 22.24 -11.89
CA LEU A 685 8.71 23.48 -11.74
C LEU A 685 10.20 23.31 -12.09
N VAL A 686 10.78 22.15 -11.78
CA VAL A 686 12.21 21.85 -11.99
C VAL A 686 12.54 21.54 -13.46
N LYS A 687 11.67 20.80 -14.19
CA LYS A 687 11.91 20.43 -15.61
C LYS A 687 12.12 21.63 -16.54
N PRO A 688 11.27 22.68 -16.52
CA PRO A 688 11.52 23.95 -17.21
C PRO A 688 12.88 24.57 -16.91
N LEU A 689 13.30 24.61 -15.64
CA LEU A 689 14.54 25.26 -15.22
C LEU A 689 15.78 24.60 -15.84
N ILE A 690 15.81 23.26 -15.86
CA ILE A 690 16.93 22.46 -16.38
C ILE A 690 17.02 22.52 -17.91
N TYR A 691 15.89 22.53 -18.61
CA TYR A 691 15.88 22.74 -20.05
C TYR A 691 16.36 24.17 -20.40
N LEU A 692 15.79 25.17 -19.72
CA LEU A 692 16.00 26.57 -20.05
C LEU A 692 17.44 27.04 -19.77
N SER A 693 18.11 26.47 -18.77
CA SER A 693 19.51 26.80 -18.46
C SER A 693 20.47 26.50 -19.61
N MET A 694 20.31 25.34 -20.27
CA MET A 694 21.12 25.00 -21.45
C MET A 694 20.66 25.76 -22.68
N PHE A 695 19.34 25.88 -22.88
CA PHE A 695 18.80 26.60 -24.04
C PHE A 695 19.28 28.06 -24.09
N TYR A 696 19.22 28.79 -22.97
CA TYR A 696 19.73 30.17 -22.89
C TYR A 696 21.24 30.28 -23.11
N PHE A 697 22.02 29.34 -22.57
CA PHE A 697 23.48 29.39 -22.65
C PHE A 697 24.00 29.32 -24.09
N PHE A 698 23.32 28.57 -24.97
CA PHE A 698 23.72 28.42 -26.38
C PHE A 698 22.96 29.34 -27.36
N SER A 699 21.65 29.58 -27.17
CA SER A 699 20.86 30.39 -28.12
C SER A 699 20.83 31.90 -27.82
N ASN A 700 21.14 32.30 -26.57
CA ASN A 700 21.16 33.68 -26.09
C ASN A 700 19.98 34.58 -26.56
N PRO A 701 18.71 34.24 -26.27
CA PRO A 701 17.55 34.96 -26.77
C PRO A 701 17.31 36.28 -26.02
N ARG A 702 16.73 37.29 -26.70
CA ARG A 702 16.52 38.64 -26.14
C ARG A 702 15.39 38.72 -25.11
N SER A 703 14.47 37.75 -25.11
CA SER A 703 13.45 37.53 -24.08
C SER A 703 14.06 37.28 -22.69
N THR A 704 13.38 37.70 -21.62
CA THR A 704 13.91 37.49 -20.25
C THR A 704 13.75 36.03 -19.81
N PHE A 705 14.72 35.52 -19.05
CA PHE A 705 14.68 34.16 -18.50
C PHE A 705 13.40 33.90 -17.69
N GLY A 706 12.94 34.89 -16.91
CA GLY A 706 11.69 34.81 -16.14
C GLY A 706 10.45 34.68 -17.02
N SER A 707 10.37 35.42 -18.13
CA SER A 707 9.29 35.33 -19.11
C SER A 707 9.20 33.92 -19.72
N ASN A 708 10.31 33.40 -20.23
CA ASN A 708 10.33 32.09 -20.88
C ASN A 708 10.18 30.93 -19.87
N TYR A 709 10.64 31.10 -18.62
CA TYR A 709 10.38 30.16 -17.53
C TYR A 709 8.88 30.09 -17.20
N ALA A 710 8.19 31.24 -17.12
CA ALA A 710 6.74 31.27 -16.88
C ALA A 710 5.95 30.55 -17.99
N VAL A 711 6.28 30.78 -19.26
CA VAL A 711 5.66 30.06 -20.40
C VAL A 711 5.94 28.56 -20.33
N LEU A 712 7.19 28.14 -20.08
CA LEU A 712 7.54 26.73 -19.94
C LEU A 712 6.86 26.05 -18.76
N VAL A 713 6.73 26.70 -17.60
CA VAL A 713 6.00 26.15 -16.44
C VAL A 713 4.52 25.94 -16.80
N CYS A 714 3.87 26.90 -17.45
CA CYS A 714 2.48 26.76 -17.89
C CYS A 714 2.31 25.66 -18.95
N LEU A 715 3.24 25.56 -19.90
CA LEU A 715 3.29 24.49 -20.89
C LEU A 715 3.46 23.11 -20.23
N VAL A 716 4.46 22.92 -19.37
CA VAL A 716 4.69 21.62 -18.69
C VAL A 716 3.54 21.28 -17.74
N TYR A 717 2.91 22.25 -17.08
CA TYR A 717 1.70 22.03 -16.28
C TYR A 717 0.51 21.56 -17.14
N CYS A 718 0.28 22.16 -18.31
CA CYS A 718 -0.71 21.69 -19.27
C CYS A 718 -0.42 20.25 -19.76
N VAL A 719 0.83 20.04 -20.20
CA VAL A 719 1.36 18.80 -20.76
C VAL A 719 1.31 17.62 -19.79
N THR A 720 1.62 17.83 -18.51
CA THR A 720 1.53 16.81 -17.45
C THR A 720 0.08 16.39 -17.19
N GLY A 721 -0.87 17.34 -17.14
CA GLY A 721 -2.29 17.04 -16.96
C GLY A 721 -2.85 16.14 -18.08
N MET A 722 -2.50 16.42 -19.34
CA MET A 722 -2.85 15.54 -20.47
C MET A 722 -2.20 14.16 -20.38
N ALA A 723 -0.94 14.08 -19.91
CA ALA A 723 -0.27 12.80 -19.74
C ALA A 723 -0.96 11.93 -18.69
N TYR A 724 -1.52 12.51 -17.62
CA TYR A 724 -2.29 11.75 -16.63
C TYR A 724 -3.57 11.16 -17.20
N ALA A 725 -4.33 11.93 -17.99
CA ALA A 725 -5.54 11.41 -18.64
C ALA A 725 -5.23 10.22 -19.56
N LEU A 726 -4.16 10.32 -20.37
CA LEU A 726 -3.68 9.22 -21.22
C LEU A 726 -3.19 8.03 -20.39
N ALA A 727 -2.38 8.26 -19.34
CA ALA A 727 -1.83 7.21 -18.48
C ALA A 727 -2.91 6.41 -17.75
N ILE A 728 -4.02 7.06 -17.39
CA ILE A 728 -5.13 6.44 -16.65
C ILE A 728 -6.04 5.66 -17.62
N TYR A 729 -6.44 6.27 -18.74
CA TYR A 729 -7.37 5.68 -19.71
C TYR A 729 -6.76 4.51 -20.51
N PHE A 730 -5.52 4.63 -20.96
CA PHE A 730 -4.84 3.60 -21.78
C PHE A 730 -3.90 2.71 -20.96
N GLU A 731 -3.56 1.55 -21.50
CA GLU A 731 -2.46 0.70 -21.03
C GLU A 731 -1.09 1.36 -21.33
N PRO A 732 0.00 0.99 -20.64
CA PRO A 732 1.28 1.71 -20.72
C PRO A 732 1.84 1.88 -22.13
N ALA A 733 1.80 0.83 -22.96
CA ALA A 733 2.31 0.86 -24.33
C ALA A 733 1.52 1.80 -25.27
N PRO A 734 0.18 1.67 -25.44
CA PRO A 734 -0.58 2.63 -26.24
C PRO A 734 -0.56 4.06 -25.64
N ALA A 735 -0.51 4.21 -24.31
CA ALA A 735 -0.35 5.52 -23.69
C ALA A 735 0.95 6.22 -24.11
N GLN A 736 2.07 5.47 -24.21
CA GLN A 736 3.35 5.99 -24.68
C GLN A 736 3.28 6.47 -26.14
N LEU A 737 2.66 5.70 -27.04
CA LEU A 737 2.48 6.10 -28.44
C LEU A 737 1.67 7.40 -28.57
N TRP A 738 0.52 7.49 -27.89
CA TRP A 738 -0.30 8.71 -27.86
C TRP A 738 0.43 9.91 -27.27
N SER A 739 1.32 9.70 -26.29
CA SER A 739 2.10 10.78 -25.68
C SER A 739 3.15 11.41 -26.60
N VAL A 740 3.65 10.64 -27.58
CA VAL A 740 4.59 11.10 -28.62
C VAL A 740 3.84 11.73 -29.80
N LEU A 741 2.76 11.08 -30.26
CA LEU A 741 1.99 11.54 -31.41
C LEU A 741 1.28 12.88 -31.16
N LEU A 742 0.64 13.03 -29.99
CA LEU A 742 -0.23 14.19 -29.73
C LEU A 742 0.51 15.54 -29.71
N PRO A 743 1.70 15.70 -29.08
CA PRO A 743 2.51 16.93 -29.23
C PRO A 743 2.88 17.28 -30.67
N VAL A 744 3.31 16.30 -31.46
CA VAL A 744 3.78 16.53 -32.83
C VAL A 744 2.61 16.97 -33.72
N VAL A 745 1.52 16.21 -33.73
CA VAL A 745 0.31 16.53 -34.53
C VAL A 745 -0.29 17.88 -34.12
N MET A 746 -0.43 18.15 -32.82
CA MET A 746 -0.98 19.44 -32.35
C MET A 746 -0.08 20.63 -32.65
N THR A 747 1.23 20.43 -32.80
CA THR A 747 2.16 21.52 -33.17
C THR A 747 2.20 21.75 -34.68
N LEU A 748 2.08 20.67 -35.49
CA LEU A 748 1.90 20.79 -36.94
C LEU A 748 0.61 21.57 -37.28
N ILE A 749 -0.51 21.23 -36.62
CA ILE A 749 -1.78 21.96 -36.77
C ILE A 749 -1.62 23.43 -36.34
N ALA A 750 -0.97 23.71 -35.21
CA ALA A 750 -0.74 25.07 -34.72
C ALA A 750 0.13 25.93 -35.64
N ASN A 751 0.92 25.32 -36.54
CA ASN A 751 1.80 25.99 -37.49
C ASN A 751 1.21 26.05 -38.92
N GLN A 752 -0.07 25.70 -39.10
CA GLN A 752 -0.76 25.72 -40.39
C GLN A 752 -1.52 27.04 -40.60
N THR A 753 -1.73 27.41 -41.88
CA THR A 753 -2.40 28.65 -42.30
C THR A 753 -3.86 28.72 -41.83
N ARG A 754 -4.29 29.92 -41.43
CA ARG A 754 -5.58 30.18 -40.77
C ARG A 754 -6.70 30.41 -41.80
N ASP A 755 -6.82 29.56 -42.81
CA ASP A 755 -7.59 29.86 -44.02
C ASP A 755 -9.10 29.66 -43.86
N THR A 756 -9.52 28.59 -43.19
CA THR A 756 -10.95 28.27 -42.97
C THR A 756 -11.38 28.56 -41.53
N LEU A 757 -12.69 28.81 -41.33
CA LEU A 757 -13.27 28.97 -39.98
C LEU A 757 -13.04 27.73 -39.11
N PHE A 758 -13.11 26.53 -39.68
CA PHE A 758 -12.80 25.28 -38.99
C PHE A 758 -11.35 25.25 -38.49
N MET A 759 -10.37 25.59 -39.34
CA MET A 759 -8.96 25.63 -38.92
C MET A 759 -8.70 26.73 -37.87
N LYS A 760 -9.37 27.89 -37.96
CA LYS A 760 -9.31 28.95 -36.93
C LYS A 760 -9.82 28.48 -35.56
N ILE A 761 -10.83 27.61 -35.51
CA ILE A 761 -11.32 26.99 -34.27
C ILE A 761 -10.32 25.92 -33.79
N LEU A 762 -9.90 25.02 -34.68
CA LEU A 762 -8.99 23.92 -34.39
C LEU A 762 -7.66 24.43 -33.77
N ILE A 763 -7.03 25.41 -34.42
CA ILE A 763 -5.77 26.03 -33.95
C ILE A 763 -5.94 26.69 -32.57
N LYS A 764 -7.10 27.32 -32.29
CA LYS A 764 -7.40 27.87 -30.96
C LYS A 764 -7.61 26.81 -29.88
N MET A 765 -7.96 25.57 -30.23
CA MET A 765 -8.00 24.44 -29.29
C MET A 765 -6.63 23.79 -29.07
N CYS A 766 -5.66 24.02 -29.95
CA CYS A 766 -4.31 23.47 -29.85
C CYS A 766 -3.46 24.24 -28.82
N TYR A 767 -3.16 23.60 -27.68
CA TYR A 767 -2.25 24.16 -26.65
C TYR A 767 -0.87 24.65 -27.18
N PRO A 768 -0.26 24.07 -28.25
CA PRO A 768 0.99 24.60 -28.80
C PRO A 768 0.86 26.01 -29.40
N ASN A 769 -0.28 26.40 -29.96
CA ASN A 769 -0.49 27.77 -30.47
C ASN A 769 -0.28 28.79 -29.34
N TRP A 770 -1.00 28.61 -28.22
CA TRP A 770 -0.94 29.51 -27.07
C TRP A 770 0.46 29.57 -26.43
N ALA A 771 1.21 28.47 -26.45
CA ALA A 771 2.60 28.46 -25.99
C ALA A 771 3.55 29.20 -26.95
N LEU A 772 3.42 28.97 -28.26
CA LEU A 772 4.19 29.65 -29.30
C LEU A 772 3.95 31.16 -29.29
N GLU A 773 2.69 31.56 -29.25
CA GLU A 773 2.24 32.95 -29.15
C GLU A 773 2.87 33.64 -27.92
N ALA A 774 2.83 33.00 -26.75
CA ALA A 774 3.45 33.53 -25.53
C ALA A 774 4.98 33.66 -25.61
N PHE A 775 5.70 32.72 -26.26
CA PHE A 775 7.14 32.85 -26.49
C PHE A 775 7.48 33.96 -27.47
N ILE A 776 6.75 34.04 -28.58
CA ILE A 776 6.97 35.03 -29.64
C ILE A 776 6.70 36.44 -29.11
N ILE A 777 5.62 36.65 -28.36
CA ILE A 777 5.34 37.94 -27.71
C ILE A 777 6.44 38.29 -26.68
N ALA A 778 6.84 37.35 -25.81
CA ALA A 778 7.89 37.59 -24.81
C ALA A 778 9.26 37.95 -25.41
N ASN A 779 9.57 37.49 -26.63
CA ASN A 779 10.76 37.90 -27.37
C ASN A 779 10.53 39.23 -28.08
N ALA A 780 9.42 39.38 -28.81
CA ALA A 780 9.06 40.56 -29.57
C ALA A 780 8.95 41.84 -28.72
N GLU A 781 8.47 41.75 -27.47
CA GLU A 781 8.40 42.89 -26.54
C GLU A 781 9.71 43.66 -26.40
N ARG A 782 10.84 42.94 -26.46
CA ARG A 782 12.19 43.51 -26.27
C ARG A 782 12.72 44.22 -27.52
N TYR A 783 12.10 44.03 -28.68
CA TYR A 783 12.47 44.74 -29.91
C TYR A 783 11.80 46.12 -29.93
N THR A 784 12.64 47.14 -29.99
CA THR A 784 12.29 48.57 -29.95
C THR A 784 13.12 49.34 -30.99
N GLY A 785 12.77 50.61 -31.24
CA GLY A 785 13.43 51.42 -32.26
C GLY A 785 13.13 50.90 -33.68
N VAL A 786 14.17 50.79 -34.52
CA VAL A 786 14.08 50.40 -35.94
C VAL A 786 13.31 49.09 -36.15
N TRP A 787 13.47 48.12 -35.25
CA TRP A 787 12.81 46.82 -35.32
C TRP A 787 11.30 46.84 -35.06
N LEU A 788 10.71 47.98 -34.71
CA LEU A 788 9.27 48.09 -34.43
C LEU A 788 8.40 47.76 -35.65
N ILE A 789 8.85 48.13 -36.87
CA ILE A 789 8.14 47.84 -38.12
C ILE A 789 8.18 46.33 -38.42
N THR A 790 9.35 45.71 -38.31
CA THR A 790 9.55 44.25 -38.47
C THR A 790 8.72 43.46 -37.46
N ARG A 791 8.67 43.93 -36.20
CA ARG A 791 7.84 43.39 -35.13
C ARG A 791 6.36 43.46 -35.47
N CYS A 792 5.86 44.62 -35.90
CA CYS A 792 4.44 44.78 -36.26
C CYS A 792 4.08 43.90 -37.47
N SER A 793 4.92 43.87 -38.51
CA SER A 793 4.73 43.01 -39.69
C SER A 793 4.65 41.53 -39.32
N SER A 794 5.61 41.02 -38.53
CA SER A 794 5.65 39.60 -38.15
C SER A 794 4.51 39.20 -37.21
N LEU A 795 4.13 40.06 -36.26
CA LEU A 795 2.96 39.85 -35.39
C LEU A 795 1.63 39.93 -36.16
N MET A 796 1.55 40.77 -37.19
CA MET A 796 0.36 40.87 -38.06
C MET A 796 0.23 39.65 -38.97
N ASN A 797 1.33 39.19 -39.56
CA ASN A 797 1.37 37.96 -40.39
C ASN A 797 1.03 36.70 -39.60
N SER A 798 1.44 36.63 -38.32
CA SER A 798 1.06 35.54 -37.41
C SER A 798 -0.29 35.75 -36.74
N SER A 799 -0.85 36.97 -36.80
CA SER A 799 -2.08 37.40 -36.11
C SER A 799 -2.07 37.12 -34.60
N TYR A 800 -1.05 37.68 -33.93
CA TYR A 800 -0.83 37.65 -32.48
C TYR A 800 -0.81 39.09 -31.90
N ASN A 801 -1.47 39.34 -30.77
CA ASN A 801 -1.45 40.65 -30.12
C ASN A 801 -0.49 40.69 -28.93
N VAL A 802 0.25 41.78 -28.75
CA VAL A 802 1.16 41.97 -27.61
C VAL A 802 0.42 41.94 -26.25
N SER A 803 -0.84 42.41 -26.22
CA SER A 803 -1.71 42.42 -25.05
C SER A 803 -2.02 41.04 -24.48
N ASP A 804 -1.89 39.99 -25.29
CA ASP A 804 -2.55 38.70 -25.01
C ASP A 804 -1.61 37.73 -24.26
N TRP A 805 -0.35 38.11 -24.01
CA TRP A 805 0.62 37.33 -23.22
C TRP A 805 0.08 36.77 -21.88
N PRO A 806 -0.54 37.56 -20.98
CA PRO A 806 -1.15 37.01 -19.76
C PRO A 806 -2.34 36.09 -20.06
N ILE A 807 -3.09 36.32 -21.14
CA ILE A 807 -4.22 35.48 -21.56
C ILE A 807 -3.69 34.10 -21.97
N CYS A 808 -2.62 34.04 -22.77
CA CYS A 808 -1.97 32.79 -23.16
C CYS A 808 -1.55 31.94 -21.95
N LEU A 809 -0.96 32.56 -20.91
CA LEU A 809 -0.59 31.86 -19.68
C LEU A 809 -1.81 31.32 -18.92
N VAL A 810 -2.86 32.14 -18.76
CA VAL A 810 -4.10 31.72 -18.09
C VAL A 810 -4.79 30.58 -18.84
N VAL A 811 -4.82 30.63 -20.17
CA VAL A 811 -5.37 29.56 -21.02
C VAL A 811 -4.58 28.25 -20.89
N LEU A 812 -3.24 28.29 -20.88
CA LEU A 812 -2.42 27.11 -20.65
C LEU A 812 -2.65 26.48 -19.26
N ILE A 813 -2.77 27.32 -18.22
CA ILE A 813 -3.10 26.86 -16.86
C ILE A 813 -4.51 26.24 -16.85
N ALA A 814 -5.50 26.86 -17.49
CA ALA A 814 -6.87 26.35 -17.57
C ALA A 814 -6.92 24.98 -18.26
N TYR A 815 -6.22 24.78 -19.39
CA TYR A 815 -6.07 23.45 -20.00
C TYR A 815 -5.44 22.43 -19.05
N GLY A 816 -4.42 22.83 -18.27
CA GLY A 816 -3.78 21.98 -17.26
C GLY A 816 -4.68 21.59 -16.08
N ILE A 817 -5.63 22.46 -15.71
CA ILE A 817 -6.67 22.17 -14.69
C ILE A 817 -7.74 21.25 -15.27
N VAL A 818 -8.30 21.57 -16.45
CA VAL A 818 -9.33 20.76 -17.11
C VAL A 818 -8.82 19.34 -17.38
N ALA A 819 -7.58 19.19 -17.88
CA ALA A 819 -6.99 17.87 -18.11
C ALA A 819 -6.81 17.06 -16.81
N ARG A 820 -6.54 17.71 -15.67
CA ARG A 820 -6.49 17.06 -14.34
C ARG A 820 -7.88 16.65 -13.83
N ILE A 821 -8.90 17.48 -14.04
CA ILE A 821 -10.29 17.15 -13.70
C ILE A 821 -10.76 15.94 -14.53
N VAL A 822 -10.49 15.94 -15.84
CA VAL A 822 -10.76 14.79 -16.73
C VAL A 822 -9.97 13.56 -16.27
N ALA A 823 -8.68 13.69 -15.95
CA ALA A 823 -7.86 12.59 -15.44
C ALA A 823 -8.43 11.99 -14.14
N PHE A 824 -8.92 12.81 -13.21
CA PHE A 824 -9.55 12.36 -11.96
C PHE A 824 -10.91 11.70 -12.19
N ILE A 825 -11.75 12.24 -13.08
CA ILE A 825 -13.03 11.62 -13.47
C ILE A 825 -12.78 10.26 -14.13
N CYS A 826 -11.80 10.16 -15.04
CA CYS A 826 -11.34 8.88 -15.58
C CYS A 826 -10.86 7.93 -14.46
N LEU A 827 -10.08 8.41 -13.48
CA LEU A 827 -9.57 7.58 -12.39
C LEU A 827 -10.66 6.92 -11.52
N ILE A 828 -11.86 7.51 -11.48
CA ILE A 828 -13.05 6.95 -10.84
C ILE A 828 -13.77 5.97 -11.79
N ILE A 829 -14.04 6.39 -13.04
CA ILE A 829 -14.85 5.63 -14.00
C ILE A 829 -14.11 4.40 -14.56
N THR A 830 -12.80 4.51 -14.82
CA THR A 830 -12.01 3.47 -15.49
C THR A 830 -11.41 2.45 -14.52
N GLN A 831 -12.20 1.94 -13.57
CA GLN A 831 -11.86 0.70 -12.85
C GLN A 831 -12.06 -0.51 -13.77
N LYS A 832 -11.19 -0.63 -14.79
CA LYS A 832 -11.47 -1.41 -15.99
C LYS A 832 -10.83 -2.80 -15.93
N LYS A 833 -11.70 -3.82 -15.85
CA LYS A 833 -11.41 -5.25 -15.66
C LYS A 833 -10.80 -5.53 -14.28
#